data_AF-A0A0G4GSJ9-F1
#
_entry.id   AF-A0A0G4GSJ9-F1
#
_cell.length_a   1.000
_cell.length_b   1.000
_cell.length_c   1.000
_cell.angle_alpha   90.00
_cell.angle_beta   90.00
_cell.angle_gamma   90.00
#
_symmetry.space_group_name_H-M   'P 1'
#
loop_
_entity.id
_entity.type
_entity.pdbx_description
1 polymer ?
#
loop_
_entity_poly.entity_id
_entity_poly.type
_entity_poly.pdbx_seq_one_letter_code
_entity_poly.pdbx_strand_id
1 'polypeptide(L)'
;MEVEHAAKRLVRHAIKPSQDFGGLEEPPLPLPHSAKADMALRPCGSQDDLWLPLQIKSTSGPKTDRYHSWFFEGVAGYPGMLVACVALQRHRLLVPENKPRAWVFPGTSLNHFSRGFTITLGHRHDTENTRCSFARNEAEGMHIGDALLSAYRAALVREEGLPFGDTVVLQPFASLRNQVSRTHQTELETLSWFQPLFDAAGIETVDAPCPSLPYDVLARKKSCKVSKPLKLQMKTAYWMVWGSWGPLAHVNIYRKHGVRKVVPYRDDGFDLLLVGPPRNRSRLLSLHEKKGVAGEYLTELEKRGLLDPQFFYMFSSRDLHKLGLVSSGGEVGKKGFSIDFSKRPNICSDRLARGPRVLERLSFRYSMTASSLATAAQHFSAVAKMYERSEPDTKRGFSTVVLKREGMELTKRNRSAAENMEVEHAAKRFIRREMQPSGHFPGMEEPESPLHPKAKADMAFRPCRSQKDLWLPLQVKSTEGSSTKKSSRFWSFHNVSGYADKLVVCISLECRGFGPEAGAVGRSHDIPESGCAPRAWVRAGSSLVHLQLLKITEGGMHDTANFRCFFHQNPQDHLHARSLRDVVLSAYNEAASAGGTSEDGITLRPFQYLQNEVSSTCNTEIETLARMRPFFDAAGLDPFDAECPTLPYDILAMVPSGALQHAHLARFQMKTACWAHWNGHGPLAWVNTYRDLSGLKRKPYEV
;
A
#
# COMPACT_ATOMS: atom_id res chain seq x y z
N MET A 1 -4.13 -9.18 -0.45
CA MET A 1 -4.25 -8.41 -1.70
C MET A 1 -2.94 -8.44 -2.49
N GLU A 2 -1.92 -7.60 -2.22
CA GLU A 2 -0.68 -7.64 -3.03
C GLU A 2 -0.01 -9.01 -3.13
N VAL A 3 0.11 -9.71 -1.98
CA VAL A 3 0.70 -11.05 -1.90
C VAL A 3 -0.12 -12.06 -2.71
N GLU A 4 -1.44 -11.93 -2.68
CA GLU A 4 -2.36 -12.81 -3.39
C GLU A 4 -2.33 -12.57 -4.90
N HIS A 5 -2.30 -11.30 -5.34
CA HIS A 5 -2.12 -10.96 -6.74
C HIS A 5 -0.77 -11.44 -7.28
N ALA A 6 0.30 -11.33 -6.48
CA ALA A 6 1.60 -11.87 -6.86
C ALA A 6 1.56 -13.41 -6.97
N ALA A 7 0.88 -14.10 -6.06
CA ALA A 7 0.67 -15.55 -6.15
C ALA A 7 -0.12 -15.93 -7.41
N LYS A 8 -1.25 -15.26 -7.69
CA LYS A 8 -2.05 -15.46 -8.91
C LYS A 8 -1.20 -15.27 -10.18
N ARG A 9 -0.33 -14.27 -10.21
CA ARG A 9 0.60 -14.04 -11.34
C ARG A 9 1.60 -15.18 -11.52
N LEU A 10 2.14 -15.73 -10.43
CA LEU A 10 3.05 -16.88 -10.52
C LEU A 10 2.32 -18.11 -11.08
N VAL A 11 1.10 -18.39 -10.61
CA VAL A 11 0.27 -19.47 -11.15
C VAL A 11 0.01 -19.24 -12.64
N ARG A 12 -0.46 -18.05 -13.03
CA ARG A 12 -0.69 -17.67 -14.44
C ARG A 12 0.53 -17.85 -15.32
N HIS A 13 1.71 -17.53 -14.81
CA HIS A 13 2.95 -17.71 -15.56
C HIS A 13 3.27 -19.19 -15.78
N ALA A 14 3.16 -20.00 -14.73
CA ALA A 14 3.46 -21.43 -14.77
C ALA A 14 2.45 -22.25 -15.61
N ILE A 15 1.20 -21.79 -15.73
CA ILE A 15 0.20 -22.51 -16.53
C ILE A 15 0.22 -22.17 -18.03
N LYS A 16 1.11 -21.29 -18.50
CA LYS A 16 1.19 -20.98 -19.93
C LYS A 16 1.66 -22.19 -20.74
N PRO A 17 1.21 -22.32 -22.01
CA PRO A 17 1.76 -23.31 -22.91
C PRO A 17 3.28 -23.19 -23.03
N SER A 18 3.96 -24.33 -23.09
CA SER A 18 5.40 -24.46 -23.33
C SER A 18 5.66 -25.72 -24.17
N GLN A 19 6.91 -25.99 -24.56
CA GLN A 19 7.25 -27.13 -25.40
C GLN A 19 6.70 -28.47 -24.87
N ASP A 20 6.73 -28.63 -23.54
CA ASP A 20 6.36 -29.88 -22.87
C ASP A 20 5.04 -29.76 -22.07
N PHE A 21 4.31 -28.65 -22.22
CA PHE A 21 3.05 -28.39 -21.52
C PHE A 21 2.03 -27.75 -22.45
N GLY A 22 0.89 -28.41 -22.66
CA GLY A 22 -0.20 -27.86 -23.47
C GLY A 22 -0.82 -26.57 -22.92
N GLY A 23 -0.59 -26.25 -21.64
CA GLY A 23 -1.12 -25.05 -20.99
C GLY A 23 -2.51 -25.25 -20.37
N LEU A 24 -2.86 -24.35 -19.45
CA LEU A 24 -4.23 -24.11 -19.02
C LEU A 24 -4.60 -22.65 -19.32
N GLU A 25 -5.86 -22.41 -19.65
CA GLU A 25 -6.40 -21.09 -19.90
C GLU A 25 -7.40 -20.66 -18.81
N GLU A 26 -7.51 -19.35 -18.60
CA GLU A 26 -8.59 -18.71 -17.85
C GLU A 26 -9.69 -18.25 -18.81
N PRO A 27 -10.94 -18.10 -18.35
CA PRO A 27 -12.02 -17.56 -19.18
C PRO A 27 -11.69 -16.13 -19.63
N PRO A 28 -12.14 -15.70 -20.83
CA PRO A 28 -11.90 -14.34 -21.33
C PRO A 28 -12.45 -13.24 -20.41
N LEU A 29 -13.54 -13.54 -19.71
CA LEU A 29 -14.08 -12.71 -18.65
C LEU A 29 -13.58 -13.22 -17.30
N PRO A 30 -12.96 -12.39 -16.46
CA PRO A 30 -12.51 -12.84 -15.15
C PRO A 30 -13.70 -13.20 -14.24
N LEU A 31 -13.46 -14.10 -13.29
CA LEU A 31 -14.40 -14.30 -12.18
C LEU A 31 -14.57 -12.99 -11.41
N PRO A 32 -15.79 -12.65 -10.95
CA PRO A 32 -15.97 -11.48 -10.08
C PRO A 32 -15.16 -11.66 -8.80
N HIS A 33 -14.67 -10.57 -8.20
CA HIS A 33 -13.89 -10.62 -6.95
C HIS A 33 -14.62 -11.28 -5.77
N SER A 34 -15.93 -11.44 -5.89
CA SER A 34 -16.79 -12.08 -4.93
C SER A 34 -17.06 -13.56 -5.16
N ALA A 35 -16.66 -14.08 -6.33
CA ALA A 35 -16.69 -15.51 -6.58
C ALA A 35 -15.88 -16.23 -5.50
N LYS A 36 -16.37 -17.40 -5.13
CA LYS A 36 -15.73 -18.24 -4.15
C LYS A 36 -14.41 -18.79 -4.68
N ALA A 37 -14.28 -19.04 -5.98
CA ALA A 37 -13.01 -19.39 -6.61
C ALA A 37 -12.27 -18.12 -7.03
N ASP A 38 -10.95 -18.18 -6.94
CA ASP A 38 -10.06 -17.09 -7.35
C ASP A 38 -9.69 -17.15 -8.84
N MET A 39 -9.69 -18.37 -9.39
CA MET A 39 -9.36 -18.68 -10.77
C MET A 39 -10.28 -19.82 -11.25
N ALA A 40 -10.57 -19.84 -12.55
CA ALA A 40 -11.26 -20.92 -13.25
C ALA A 40 -10.34 -21.36 -14.38
N LEU A 41 -9.98 -22.64 -14.43
CA LEU A 41 -8.97 -23.17 -15.34
C LEU A 41 -9.50 -24.32 -16.19
N ARG A 42 -9.06 -24.41 -17.45
CA ARG A 42 -9.26 -25.61 -18.29
C ARG A 42 -8.08 -25.79 -19.26
N PRO A 43 -7.90 -26.97 -19.88
CA PRO A 43 -6.87 -27.16 -20.91
C PRO A 43 -7.00 -26.15 -22.04
N CYS A 44 -5.88 -25.60 -22.51
CA CYS A 44 -5.87 -24.67 -23.63
C CYS A 44 -6.55 -25.29 -24.87
N GLY A 45 -7.47 -24.54 -25.49
CA GLY A 45 -8.21 -24.97 -26.67
C GLY A 45 -9.41 -25.91 -26.41
N SER A 46 -9.69 -26.27 -25.14
CA SER A 46 -10.90 -27.01 -24.78
C SER A 46 -12.15 -26.21 -25.17
N GLN A 47 -13.13 -26.88 -25.78
CA GLN A 47 -14.41 -26.25 -26.17
C GLN A 47 -15.50 -26.42 -25.10
N ASP A 48 -15.28 -27.32 -24.12
CA ASP A 48 -16.26 -27.61 -23.08
C ASP A 48 -16.33 -26.45 -22.07
N ASP A 49 -17.55 -26.07 -21.66
CA ASP A 49 -17.75 -25.13 -20.54
C ASP A 49 -17.61 -25.86 -19.20
N LEU A 50 -16.47 -26.53 -19.00
CA LEU A 50 -16.12 -27.22 -17.78
C LEU A 50 -14.83 -26.64 -17.24
N TRP A 51 -14.93 -25.96 -16.10
CA TRP A 51 -13.82 -25.26 -15.50
C TRP A 51 -13.46 -25.87 -14.16
N LEU A 52 -12.16 -26.02 -13.92
CA LEU A 52 -11.57 -26.38 -12.64
C LEU A 52 -11.57 -25.14 -11.73
N PRO A 53 -12.38 -25.12 -10.66
CA PRO A 53 -12.34 -24.03 -9.69
C PRO A 53 -11.09 -24.12 -8.81
N LEU A 54 -10.34 -23.02 -8.76
CA LEU A 54 -9.13 -22.91 -7.95
C LEU A 54 -9.23 -21.71 -7.01
N GLN A 55 -9.12 -21.97 -5.71
CA GLN A 55 -8.92 -20.94 -4.68
C GLN A 55 -7.42 -20.76 -4.43
N ILE A 56 -6.94 -19.51 -4.44
CA ILE A 56 -5.56 -19.18 -4.07
C ILE A 56 -5.53 -18.72 -2.62
N LYS A 57 -4.60 -19.27 -1.85
CA LYS A 57 -4.24 -18.82 -0.51
C LYS A 57 -2.78 -18.45 -0.52
N SER A 58 -2.41 -17.32 0.04
CA SER A 58 -1.05 -16.82 -0.11
C SER A 58 -0.48 -16.26 1.18
N THR A 59 0.83 -16.40 1.33
CA THR A 59 1.60 -15.79 2.41
C THR A 59 2.89 -15.19 1.84
N SER A 60 3.40 -14.13 2.48
CA SER A 60 4.63 -13.47 2.06
C SER A 60 5.87 -14.31 2.33
N GLY A 61 5.82 -15.24 3.28
CA GLY A 61 6.96 -16.07 3.68
C GLY A 61 6.66 -16.89 4.93
N PRO A 62 7.63 -17.68 5.41
CA PRO A 62 7.46 -18.49 6.61
C PRO A 62 7.41 -17.61 7.87
N LYS A 63 6.84 -18.13 8.96
CA LYS A 63 7.00 -17.56 10.30
C LYS A 63 8.46 -17.71 10.75
N THR A 64 8.89 -16.85 11.67
CA THR A 64 10.24 -16.90 12.27
C THR A 64 10.25 -17.80 13.50
N ASP A 65 9.71 -19.00 13.37
CA ASP A 65 9.75 -20.04 14.39
C ASP A 65 10.92 -21.01 14.15
N ARG A 66 11.18 -21.89 15.13
CA ARG A 66 12.27 -22.88 15.11
C ARG A 66 12.17 -23.85 13.93
N TYR A 67 10.99 -23.95 13.32
CA TYR A 67 10.69 -24.77 12.16
C TYR A 67 10.18 -23.85 11.05
N HIS A 68 10.63 -24.00 9.81
CA HIS A 68 10.10 -23.22 8.70
C HIS A 68 8.63 -23.57 8.45
N SER A 69 7.71 -22.70 8.90
CA SER A 69 6.27 -22.91 8.77
C SER A 69 5.57 -21.78 8.02
N TRP A 70 4.64 -22.12 7.14
CA TRP A 70 3.82 -21.18 6.37
C TRP A 70 2.37 -21.26 6.83
N PHE A 71 1.80 -20.12 7.16
CA PHE A 71 0.44 -20.04 7.69
C PHE A 71 -0.51 -19.40 6.67
N PHE A 72 -1.59 -20.11 6.38
CA PHE A 72 -2.64 -19.73 5.44
C PHE A 72 -3.97 -19.63 6.20
N GLU A 73 -4.71 -18.53 6.05
CA GLU A 73 -6.00 -18.37 6.71
C GLU A 73 -7.17 -18.66 5.77
N GLY A 74 -8.30 -19.07 6.37
CA GLY A 74 -9.55 -19.28 5.68
C GLY A 74 -9.44 -20.28 4.54
N VAL A 75 -8.72 -21.39 4.75
CA VAL A 75 -8.56 -22.47 3.75
C VAL A 75 -9.72 -23.46 3.74
N ALA A 76 -10.57 -23.42 4.77
CA ALA A 76 -11.75 -24.27 4.90
C ALA A 76 -12.91 -23.75 4.06
N GLY A 77 -13.88 -24.62 3.76
CA GLY A 77 -15.14 -24.24 3.13
C GLY A 77 -15.08 -24.24 1.62
N TYR A 78 -14.13 -24.96 1.00
CA TYR A 78 -14.00 -25.09 -0.47
C TYR A 78 -14.25 -26.53 -0.97
N PRO A 79 -15.31 -27.25 -0.52
CA PRO A 79 -15.59 -28.59 -1.04
C PRO A 79 -15.85 -28.52 -2.55
N GLY A 80 -15.37 -29.52 -3.29
CA GLY A 80 -15.46 -29.58 -4.75
C GLY A 80 -14.47 -28.69 -5.50
N MET A 81 -13.60 -27.93 -4.81
CA MET A 81 -12.60 -27.06 -5.43
C MET A 81 -11.18 -27.48 -5.05
N LEU A 82 -10.20 -27.01 -5.82
CA LEU A 82 -8.79 -27.03 -5.38
C LEU A 82 -8.45 -25.78 -4.59
N VAL A 83 -7.52 -25.93 -3.64
CA VAL A 83 -6.91 -24.83 -2.90
C VAL A 83 -5.40 -24.87 -3.13
N ALA A 84 -4.87 -23.86 -3.82
CA ALA A 84 -3.42 -23.67 -3.96
C ALA A 84 -2.89 -22.71 -2.89
N CYS A 85 -2.04 -23.22 -2.01
CA CYS A 85 -1.33 -22.45 -0.99
C CYS A 85 0.03 -22.00 -1.55
N VAL A 86 0.24 -20.70 -1.73
CA VAL A 86 1.45 -20.12 -2.34
C VAL A 86 2.23 -19.26 -1.34
N ALA A 87 3.48 -19.61 -1.10
CA ALA A 87 4.40 -18.82 -0.30
C ALA A 87 5.40 -18.09 -1.21
N LEU A 88 5.35 -16.76 -1.24
CA LEU A 88 6.21 -15.95 -2.14
C LEU A 88 7.68 -15.85 -1.69
N GLN A 89 7.98 -16.19 -0.44
CA GLN A 89 9.31 -16.11 0.16
C GLN A 89 10.04 -14.77 -0.04
N ARG A 90 9.36 -13.66 0.29
CA ARG A 90 9.97 -12.33 0.24
C ARG A 90 11.14 -12.24 1.25
N HIS A 91 12.36 -12.25 0.73
CA HIS A 91 13.65 -11.94 1.36
C HIS A 91 13.73 -12.21 2.87
N ARG A 92 13.87 -13.49 3.26
CA ARG A 92 14.24 -13.86 4.64
C ARG A 92 15.52 -14.69 4.62
N LEU A 93 16.56 -14.13 5.24
CA LEU A 93 17.96 -14.59 5.33
C LEU A 93 18.20 -15.99 5.89
N LEU A 94 17.18 -16.72 6.33
CA LEU A 94 17.33 -17.97 7.07
C LEU A 94 16.75 -19.18 6.36
N VAL A 95 16.18 -19.02 5.15
CA VAL A 95 15.74 -20.16 4.35
C VAL A 95 16.75 -20.35 3.21
N PRO A 96 17.34 -21.55 3.03
CA PRO A 96 18.37 -21.82 2.02
C PRO A 96 17.96 -21.50 0.57
N GLU A 97 16.66 -21.43 0.30
CA GLU A 97 16.10 -21.16 -1.02
C GLU A 97 15.20 -19.92 -0.94
N ASN A 98 15.44 -18.94 -1.80
CA ASN A 98 14.60 -17.74 -1.98
C ASN A 98 13.58 -17.93 -3.12
N LYS A 99 13.06 -19.14 -3.32
CA LYS A 99 12.17 -19.50 -4.44
C LYS A 99 10.73 -19.65 -3.97
N PRO A 100 9.72 -19.05 -4.63
CA PRO A 100 8.34 -19.26 -4.27
C PRO A 100 7.97 -20.75 -4.19
N ARG A 101 7.20 -21.13 -3.17
CA ARG A 101 6.71 -22.51 -2.97
C ARG A 101 5.20 -22.57 -3.14
N ALA A 102 4.71 -23.70 -3.63
CA ALA A 102 3.28 -23.96 -3.74
C ALA A 102 2.92 -25.32 -3.20
N TRP A 103 1.68 -25.44 -2.74
CA TRP A 103 1.05 -26.71 -2.42
C TRP A 103 -0.38 -26.71 -2.94
N VAL A 104 -0.86 -27.84 -3.45
CA VAL A 104 -2.23 -27.97 -3.97
C VAL A 104 -2.96 -29.05 -3.17
N PHE A 105 -4.15 -28.72 -2.70
CA PHE A 105 -5.00 -29.62 -1.92
C PHE A 105 -6.42 -29.65 -2.48
N PRO A 106 -7.11 -30.81 -2.45
CA PRO A 106 -8.57 -30.84 -2.52
C PRO A 106 -9.15 -30.04 -1.35
N GLY A 107 -10.12 -29.17 -1.61
CA GLY A 107 -10.66 -28.29 -0.57
C GLY A 107 -11.43 -29.02 0.54
N THR A 108 -11.92 -30.24 0.28
CA THR A 108 -12.50 -31.15 1.29
C THR A 108 -11.50 -31.50 2.38
N SER A 109 -10.25 -31.79 1.99
CA SER A 109 -9.16 -32.13 2.91
C SER A 109 -8.83 -30.99 3.88
N LEU A 110 -9.22 -29.75 3.54
CA LEU A 110 -8.94 -28.56 4.34
C LEU A 110 -10.12 -28.10 5.23
N ASN A 111 -11.28 -28.75 5.15
CA ASN A 111 -12.50 -28.28 5.82
C ASN A 111 -12.41 -28.23 7.35
N HIS A 112 -11.54 -29.03 7.96
CA HIS A 112 -11.34 -29.04 9.40
C HIS A 112 -10.48 -27.87 9.92
N PHE A 113 -9.84 -27.08 9.03
CA PHE A 113 -8.97 -25.95 9.39
C PHE A 113 -9.69 -24.60 9.42
N SER A 114 -10.73 -24.47 10.25
CA SER A 114 -11.57 -23.26 10.31
C SER A 114 -10.82 -21.97 10.70
N ARG A 115 -9.74 -22.07 11.49
CA ARG A 115 -8.97 -20.90 11.98
C ARG A 115 -7.71 -20.60 11.18
N GLY A 116 -7.23 -21.56 10.41
CA GLY A 116 -5.99 -21.44 9.64
C GLY A 116 -5.27 -22.78 9.52
N PHE A 117 -4.39 -22.83 8.53
CA PHE A 117 -3.68 -24.01 8.09
C PHE A 117 -2.19 -23.71 8.03
N THR A 118 -1.40 -24.56 8.69
CA THR A 118 0.05 -24.39 8.77
C THR A 118 0.71 -25.54 8.04
N ILE A 119 1.56 -25.21 7.07
CA ILE A 119 2.43 -26.16 6.39
C ILE A 119 3.81 -25.98 7.00
N THR A 120 4.37 -27.03 7.59
CA THR A 120 5.73 -27.02 8.13
C THR A 120 6.61 -27.87 7.24
N LEU A 121 7.80 -27.37 6.89
CA LEU A 121 8.75 -28.05 6.00
C LEU A 121 9.01 -29.50 6.45
N GLY A 122 8.77 -30.47 5.56
CA GLY A 122 9.00 -31.90 5.81
C GLY A 122 7.97 -32.59 6.72
N HIS A 123 6.87 -31.93 7.08
CA HIS A 123 5.82 -32.52 7.93
C HIS A 123 4.59 -32.97 7.13
N ARG A 124 3.53 -33.39 7.85
CA ARG A 124 2.28 -34.00 7.36
C ARG A 124 1.69 -33.39 6.07
N HIS A 125 1.78 -32.07 5.90
CA HIS A 125 1.17 -31.34 4.78
C HIS A 125 2.18 -30.86 3.73
N ASP A 126 3.47 -31.08 3.95
CA ASP A 126 4.53 -30.81 2.99
C ASP A 126 5.05 -32.14 2.43
N THR A 127 4.20 -32.81 1.65
CA THR A 127 4.47 -34.12 1.04
C THR A 127 4.75 -33.96 -0.45
N GLU A 128 5.42 -34.94 -1.05
CA GLU A 128 5.69 -34.95 -2.49
C GLU A 128 4.42 -34.81 -3.34
N ASN A 129 3.33 -35.47 -2.93
CA ASN A 129 2.03 -35.41 -3.63
C ASN A 129 1.32 -34.06 -3.56
N THR A 130 1.67 -33.23 -2.57
CA THR A 130 1.00 -31.93 -2.36
C THR A 130 1.89 -30.76 -2.73
N ARG A 131 3.22 -30.93 -2.68
CA ARG A 131 4.22 -29.92 -3.02
C ARG A 131 4.24 -29.70 -4.52
N CYS A 132 4.20 -28.43 -4.91
CA CYS A 132 4.33 -28.03 -6.30
C CYS A 132 5.48 -27.03 -6.50
N SER A 133 6.06 -27.09 -7.68
CA SER A 133 7.08 -26.16 -8.18
C SER A 133 6.48 -25.24 -9.25
N PHE A 134 7.03 -24.02 -9.36
CA PHE A 134 6.68 -23.09 -10.47
C PHE A 134 7.63 -23.25 -11.67
N ALA A 135 8.72 -23.99 -11.50
CA ALA A 135 9.65 -24.36 -12.55
C ALA A 135 9.53 -25.86 -12.83
N ARG A 136 9.78 -26.28 -14.06
CA ARG A 136 9.81 -27.70 -14.41
C ARG A 136 11.17 -28.28 -14.00
N ASN A 137 11.28 -28.65 -12.72
CA ASN A 137 12.44 -29.34 -12.16
C ASN A 137 11.93 -30.46 -11.23
N GLU A 138 12.20 -31.71 -11.60
CA GLU A 138 11.74 -32.89 -10.86
C GLU A 138 12.20 -32.89 -9.40
N ALA A 139 13.37 -32.33 -9.11
CA ALA A 139 13.92 -32.26 -7.75
C ALA A 139 13.09 -31.36 -6.80
N GLU A 140 12.27 -30.45 -7.34
CA GLU A 140 11.51 -29.46 -6.56
C GLU A 140 10.03 -29.86 -6.37
N GLY A 141 9.63 -31.03 -6.86
CA GLY A 141 8.25 -31.54 -6.84
C GLY A 141 7.50 -31.30 -8.16
N MET A 142 6.22 -31.71 -8.19
CA MET A 142 5.40 -31.64 -9.39
C MET A 142 5.18 -30.19 -9.84
N HIS A 143 5.40 -29.90 -11.12
CA HIS A 143 5.09 -28.57 -11.66
C HIS A 143 3.60 -28.26 -11.48
N ILE A 144 3.28 -27.06 -10.98
CA ILE A 144 1.90 -26.69 -10.59
C ILE A 144 0.90 -26.80 -11.74
N GLY A 145 1.30 -26.52 -12.98
CA GLY A 145 0.46 -26.70 -14.15
C GLY A 145 0.06 -28.15 -14.39
N ASP A 146 0.99 -29.09 -14.13
CA ASP A 146 0.74 -30.53 -14.29
C ASP A 146 -0.14 -31.08 -13.17
N ALA A 147 0.05 -30.59 -11.94
CA ALA A 147 -0.85 -30.92 -10.81
C ALA A 147 -2.30 -30.48 -11.09
N LEU A 148 -2.48 -29.25 -11.61
CA LEU A 148 -3.79 -28.71 -11.96
C LEU A 148 -4.42 -29.45 -13.15
N LEU A 149 -3.64 -29.75 -14.19
CA LEU A 149 -4.12 -30.50 -15.35
C LEU A 149 -4.48 -31.95 -14.99
N SER A 150 -3.69 -32.60 -14.14
CA SER A 150 -3.99 -33.94 -13.62
C SER A 150 -5.31 -33.95 -12.85
N ALA A 151 -5.51 -32.96 -11.96
CA ALA A 151 -6.77 -32.81 -11.23
C ALA A 151 -7.97 -32.53 -12.15
N TYR A 152 -7.78 -31.73 -13.21
CA TYR A 152 -8.82 -31.50 -14.22
C TYR A 152 -9.24 -32.82 -14.89
N ARG A 153 -8.27 -33.61 -15.37
CA ARG A 153 -8.51 -34.88 -16.06
C ARG A 153 -9.17 -35.91 -15.12
N ALA A 154 -8.70 -36.00 -13.88
CA ALA A 154 -9.30 -36.87 -12.88
C ALA A 154 -10.76 -36.50 -12.58
N ALA A 155 -11.08 -35.20 -12.56
CA ALA A 155 -12.45 -34.72 -12.38
C ALA A 155 -13.35 -34.98 -13.60
N LEU A 156 -12.77 -35.02 -14.81
CA LEU A 156 -13.49 -35.27 -16.06
C LEU A 156 -13.97 -36.72 -16.20
N VAL A 157 -13.14 -37.69 -15.81
CA VAL A 157 -13.45 -39.13 -15.92
C VAL A 157 -14.25 -39.69 -14.74
N ARG A 158 -14.69 -38.83 -13.82
CA ARG A 158 -15.40 -39.25 -12.61
C ARG A 158 -16.79 -39.77 -12.97
N GLU A 159 -17.11 -40.98 -12.52
CA GLU A 159 -18.46 -41.53 -12.63
C GLU A 159 -19.48 -40.69 -11.87
N GLU A 160 -20.64 -40.45 -12.49
CA GLU A 160 -21.77 -39.80 -11.84
C GLU A 160 -22.26 -40.66 -10.68
N GLY A 161 -22.42 -40.06 -9.49
CA GLY A 161 -23.00 -40.74 -8.31
C GLY A 161 -22.01 -41.15 -7.20
N LEU A 162 -20.69 -41.05 -7.42
CA LEU A 162 -19.74 -41.23 -6.33
C LEU A 162 -19.90 -40.10 -5.28
N PRO A 163 -19.90 -40.43 -3.98
CA PRO A 163 -20.09 -39.45 -2.92
C PRO A 163 -19.02 -38.35 -3.00
N PHE A 164 -19.44 -37.11 -2.70
CA PHE A 164 -18.62 -35.88 -2.74
C PHE A 164 -17.40 -35.87 -1.78
N GLY A 165 -17.03 -37.00 -1.19
CA GLY A 165 -16.12 -37.15 -0.06
C GLY A 165 -14.79 -36.43 -0.21
N ASP A 166 -14.11 -36.54 -1.35
CA ASP A 166 -12.81 -35.89 -1.60
C ASP A 166 -12.56 -35.39 -3.02
N THR A 167 -13.59 -35.35 -3.85
CA THR A 167 -13.43 -35.12 -5.29
C THR A 167 -13.56 -33.65 -5.67
N VAL A 168 -12.68 -33.21 -6.56
CA VAL A 168 -12.77 -31.93 -7.25
C VAL A 168 -13.87 -32.03 -8.32
N VAL A 169 -14.66 -30.98 -8.49
CA VAL A 169 -15.81 -30.96 -9.41
C VAL A 169 -15.58 -29.87 -10.45
N LEU A 170 -15.57 -30.25 -11.72
CA LEU A 170 -15.61 -29.29 -12.83
C LEU A 170 -16.99 -28.65 -12.89
N GLN A 171 -17.05 -27.36 -13.18
CA GLN A 171 -18.30 -26.61 -13.17
C GLN A 171 -18.39 -25.67 -14.37
N PRO A 172 -19.62 -25.42 -14.87
CA PRO A 172 -19.88 -24.35 -15.82
C PRO A 172 -19.38 -22.99 -15.32
N PHE A 173 -18.85 -22.15 -16.22
CA PHE A 173 -18.32 -20.85 -15.82
C PHE A 173 -19.39 -19.97 -15.16
N ALA A 174 -20.61 -20.02 -15.67
CA ALA A 174 -21.76 -19.32 -15.10
C ALA A 174 -22.00 -19.73 -13.63
N SER A 175 -21.88 -21.02 -13.31
CA SER A 175 -22.02 -21.53 -11.94
C SER A 175 -20.93 -20.98 -11.02
N LEU A 176 -19.67 -20.93 -11.49
CA LEU A 176 -18.55 -20.36 -10.73
C LEU A 176 -18.71 -18.87 -10.46
N ARG A 177 -19.18 -18.10 -11.44
CA ARG A 177 -19.46 -16.66 -11.27
C ARG A 177 -20.54 -16.40 -10.21
N ASN A 178 -21.53 -17.27 -10.13
CA ASN A 178 -22.67 -17.12 -9.23
C ASN A 178 -22.42 -17.68 -7.82
N GLN A 179 -21.29 -18.36 -7.59
CA GLN A 179 -20.88 -18.82 -6.27
C GLN A 179 -20.30 -17.70 -5.43
N VAL A 180 -21.16 -16.78 -5.01
CA VAL A 180 -20.77 -15.70 -4.10
C VAL A 180 -20.85 -16.16 -2.65
N SER A 181 -19.94 -15.66 -1.80
CA SER A 181 -20.06 -15.91 -0.36
C SER A 181 -21.35 -15.30 0.19
N ARG A 182 -21.93 -15.90 1.25
CA ARG A 182 -23.14 -15.36 1.90
C ARG A 182 -22.97 -13.91 2.37
N THR A 183 -21.77 -13.57 2.85
CA THR A 183 -21.44 -12.19 3.25
C THR A 183 -21.48 -11.25 2.05
N HIS A 184 -20.93 -11.65 0.91
CA HIS A 184 -20.98 -10.82 -0.28
C HIS A 184 -22.38 -10.75 -0.89
N GLN A 185 -23.14 -11.83 -0.87
CA GLN A 185 -24.56 -11.81 -1.25
C GLN A 185 -25.33 -10.78 -0.41
N THR A 186 -25.07 -10.75 0.90
CA THR A 186 -25.63 -9.74 1.81
C THR A 186 -25.23 -8.32 1.42
N GLU A 187 -23.98 -8.11 0.99
CA GLU A 187 -23.50 -6.80 0.49
C GLU A 187 -24.22 -6.39 -0.81
N LEU A 188 -24.35 -7.29 -1.79
CA LEU A 188 -25.06 -7.06 -3.05
C LEU A 188 -26.54 -6.77 -2.82
N GLU A 189 -27.19 -7.53 -1.95
CA GLU A 189 -28.58 -7.28 -1.58
C GLU A 189 -28.74 -5.93 -0.88
N THR A 190 -27.79 -5.54 -0.02
CA THR A 190 -27.79 -4.20 0.59
C THR A 190 -27.57 -3.11 -0.45
N LEU A 191 -26.67 -3.30 -1.42
CA LEU A 191 -26.46 -2.37 -2.53
C LEU A 191 -27.74 -2.18 -3.36
N SER A 192 -28.36 -3.28 -3.79
CA SER A 192 -29.63 -3.26 -4.53
C SER A 192 -30.75 -2.59 -3.71
N TRP A 193 -30.80 -2.84 -2.41
CA TRP A 193 -31.76 -2.21 -1.51
C TRP A 193 -31.59 -0.68 -1.40
N PHE A 194 -30.39 -0.14 -1.64
CA PHE A 194 -30.14 1.31 -1.72
C PHE A 194 -30.48 1.93 -3.08
N GLN A 195 -30.86 1.15 -4.09
CA GLN A 195 -31.19 1.66 -5.43
C GLN A 195 -32.25 2.78 -5.42
N PRO A 196 -33.35 2.71 -4.63
CA PRO A 196 -34.33 3.82 -4.56
C PRO A 196 -33.73 5.15 -4.10
N LEU A 197 -32.75 5.12 -3.18
CA LEU A 197 -32.01 6.32 -2.76
C LEU A 197 -31.16 6.87 -3.91
N PHE A 198 -30.47 6.00 -4.63
CA PHE A 198 -29.63 6.39 -5.76
C PHE A 198 -30.45 7.00 -6.89
N ASP A 199 -31.60 6.43 -7.19
CA ASP A 199 -32.52 6.98 -8.19
C ASP A 199 -33.12 8.32 -7.73
N ALA A 200 -33.54 8.44 -6.47
CA ALA A 200 -34.03 9.72 -5.92
C ALA A 200 -32.94 10.81 -5.92
N ALA A 201 -31.67 10.44 -5.75
CA ALA A 201 -30.54 11.36 -5.83
C ALA A 201 -30.05 11.65 -7.26
N GLY A 202 -30.60 10.95 -8.27
CA GLY A 202 -30.16 11.09 -9.66
C GLY A 202 -28.71 10.65 -9.88
N ILE A 203 -28.23 9.66 -9.10
CA ILE A 203 -26.85 9.19 -9.16
C ILE A 203 -26.74 7.81 -9.80
N GLU A 204 -25.65 7.61 -10.52
CA GLU A 204 -25.17 6.30 -10.97
C GLU A 204 -24.04 5.84 -10.04
N THR A 205 -23.94 4.54 -9.82
CA THR A 205 -22.88 3.92 -9.04
C THR A 205 -22.02 3.03 -9.92
N VAL A 206 -20.72 3.01 -9.61
CA VAL A 206 -19.74 2.11 -10.22
C VAL A 206 -18.96 1.46 -9.10
N ASP A 207 -18.68 0.17 -9.19
CA ASP A 207 -17.88 -0.54 -8.20
C ASP A 207 -16.52 0.13 -8.00
N ALA A 208 -15.99 0.04 -6.77
CA ALA A 208 -14.63 0.48 -6.50
C ALA A 208 -13.65 -0.31 -7.41
N PRO A 209 -12.63 0.36 -7.98
CA PRO A 209 -11.63 -0.32 -8.83
C PRO A 209 -10.87 -1.45 -8.13
N CYS A 210 -10.93 -1.50 -6.80
CA CYS A 210 -10.22 -2.48 -6.00
C CYS A 210 -10.93 -2.66 -4.64
N PRO A 211 -11.23 -3.91 -4.20
CA PRO A 211 -11.92 -4.16 -2.94
C PRO A 211 -11.09 -3.85 -1.68
N SER A 212 -9.81 -3.49 -1.81
CA SER A 212 -9.00 -3.03 -0.66
C SER A 212 -9.11 -1.53 -0.40
N LEU A 213 -9.79 -0.80 -1.28
CA LEU A 213 -10.04 0.61 -1.07
C LEU A 213 -10.98 0.80 0.13
N PRO A 214 -10.90 1.95 0.81
CA PRO A 214 -11.73 2.23 1.98
C PRO A 214 -13.19 2.58 1.65
N TYR A 215 -13.66 2.26 0.44
CA TYR A 215 -15.01 2.49 -0.05
C TYR A 215 -15.39 1.36 -1.02
N ASP A 216 -16.68 1.11 -1.18
CA ASP A 216 -17.18 -0.01 -1.99
C ASP A 216 -17.62 0.43 -3.38
N VAL A 217 -18.19 1.65 -3.51
CA VAL A 217 -18.66 2.19 -4.78
C VAL A 217 -18.28 3.66 -4.95
N LEU A 218 -18.16 4.08 -6.21
CA LEU A 218 -18.07 5.47 -6.63
C LEU A 218 -19.44 5.91 -7.14
N ALA A 219 -19.95 7.03 -6.64
CA ALA A 219 -21.21 7.62 -7.09
C ALA A 219 -20.98 8.89 -7.89
N ARG A 220 -21.72 9.05 -8.99
CA ARG A 220 -21.67 10.23 -9.87
C ARG A 220 -23.09 10.67 -10.21
N LYS A 221 -23.30 11.96 -10.50
CA LYS A 221 -24.59 12.40 -11.05
C LYS A 221 -24.72 11.90 -12.48
N LYS A 222 -25.86 11.28 -12.82
CA LYS A 222 -26.14 10.77 -14.18
C LYS A 222 -25.97 11.84 -15.26
N SER A 223 -26.26 13.10 -14.93
CA SER A 223 -26.15 14.25 -15.84
C SER A 223 -24.76 14.88 -15.96
N CYS A 224 -23.79 14.52 -15.10
CA CYS A 224 -22.51 15.22 -15.03
C CYS A 224 -21.31 14.27 -14.94
N LYS A 225 -20.78 13.90 -16.11
CA LYS A 225 -19.57 13.06 -16.23
C LYS A 225 -18.29 13.72 -15.69
N VAL A 226 -18.27 15.06 -15.63
CA VAL A 226 -17.10 15.85 -15.19
C VAL A 226 -17.01 15.97 -13.66
N SER A 227 -18.11 15.71 -12.94
CA SER A 227 -18.11 15.80 -11.47
C SER A 227 -17.16 14.78 -10.85
N LYS A 228 -16.44 15.22 -9.80
CA LYS A 228 -15.62 14.33 -8.99
C LYS A 228 -16.52 13.26 -8.37
N PRO A 229 -16.23 11.95 -8.56
CA PRO A 229 -17.05 10.91 -7.98
C PRO A 229 -16.98 10.94 -6.45
N LEU A 230 -18.11 10.71 -5.80
CA LEU A 230 -18.19 10.49 -4.37
C LEU A 230 -17.82 9.05 -4.02
N LYS A 231 -16.97 8.90 -3.02
CA LYS A 231 -16.57 7.61 -2.45
C LYS A 231 -17.62 7.19 -1.42
N LEU A 232 -18.37 6.13 -1.71
CA LEU A 232 -19.38 5.59 -0.79
C LEU A 232 -18.86 4.30 -0.16
N GLN A 233 -18.81 4.27 1.17
CA GLN A 233 -18.68 3.03 1.92
C GLN A 233 -20.08 2.54 2.30
N MET A 234 -20.34 1.27 2.09
CA MET A 234 -21.59 0.61 2.43
C MET A 234 -21.35 -0.42 3.52
N LYS A 235 -22.33 -0.57 4.42
CA LYS A 235 -22.32 -1.59 5.47
C LYS A 235 -23.71 -2.14 5.66
N THR A 236 -23.80 -3.43 5.93
CA THR A 236 -25.01 -4.06 6.46
C THR A 236 -24.85 -4.18 7.96
N ALA A 237 -25.82 -3.65 8.72
CA ALA A 237 -25.83 -3.86 10.16
C ALA A 237 -26.13 -5.33 10.49
N TYR A 238 -25.97 -5.75 11.74
CA TYR A 238 -26.42 -7.06 12.18
C TYR A 238 -26.84 -7.04 13.64
N TRP A 239 -27.90 -7.78 13.97
CA TRP A 239 -28.35 -7.97 15.35
C TRP A 239 -27.25 -8.66 16.15
N MET A 240 -26.74 -8.01 17.19
CA MET A 240 -25.64 -8.55 17.99
C MET A 240 -26.09 -8.86 19.43
N VAL A 241 -26.71 -7.87 20.08
CA VAL A 241 -27.06 -7.90 21.50
C VAL A 241 -28.47 -7.40 21.73
N TRP A 242 -29.12 -7.96 22.75
CA TRP A 242 -30.33 -7.40 23.32
C TRP A 242 -29.95 -6.58 24.55
N GLY A 243 -29.90 -5.26 24.37
CA GLY A 243 -29.55 -4.34 25.44
C GLY A 243 -30.76 -4.04 26.33
N SER A 244 -30.51 -3.22 27.35
CA SER A 244 -31.58 -2.65 28.16
C SER A 244 -32.54 -1.78 27.31
N TRP A 245 -32.08 -1.27 26.16
CA TRP A 245 -32.82 -0.46 25.18
C TRP A 245 -33.56 -1.27 24.10
N GLY A 246 -33.58 -2.60 24.22
CA GLY A 246 -34.07 -3.49 23.17
C GLY A 246 -32.94 -4.00 22.26
N PRO A 247 -33.29 -4.57 21.09
CA PRO A 247 -32.32 -5.12 20.17
C PRO A 247 -31.54 -3.98 19.51
N LEU A 248 -30.22 -4.02 19.61
CA LEU A 248 -29.33 -3.08 18.93
C LEU A 248 -28.58 -3.80 17.82
N ALA A 249 -28.55 -3.18 16.64
CA ALA A 249 -27.77 -3.66 15.52
C ALA A 249 -26.35 -3.08 15.60
N HIS A 250 -25.35 -3.89 15.32
CA HIS A 250 -23.96 -3.48 15.27
C HIS A 250 -23.52 -3.22 13.83
N VAL A 251 -22.64 -2.24 13.66
CA VAL A 251 -22.02 -1.87 12.39
C VAL A 251 -20.52 -1.95 12.55
N ASN A 252 -19.87 -2.74 11.71
CA ASN A 252 -18.41 -2.77 11.63
C ASN A 252 -17.91 -1.57 10.83
N ILE A 253 -17.07 -0.73 11.43
CA ILE A 253 -16.43 0.44 10.81
C ILE A 253 -14.90 0.33 10.88
N TYR A 254 -14.37 -0.77 10.36
CA TYR A 254 -12.93 -0.98 10.21
C TYR A 254 -12.60 -1.52 8.83
N ARG A 255 -11.34 -1.32 8.42
CA ARG A 255 -10.69 -2.03 7.33
C ARG A 255 -9.84 -3.18 7.87
N LYS A 256 -9.81 -4.29 7.14
CA LYS A 256 -8.85 -5.38 7.40
C LYS A 256 -7.49 -4.97 6.83
N HIS A 257 -6.50 -4.84 7.70
CA HIS A 257 -5.12 -4.53 7.35
C HIS A 257 -4.27 -5.80 7.48
N GLY A 258 -4.25 -6.59 6.42
CA GLY A 258 -3.71 -7.93 6.45
C GLY A 258 -4.58 -8.88 7.28
N VAL A 259 -3.95 -9.91 7.81
CA VAL A 259 -4.61 -11.13 8.25
C VAL A 259 -5.29 -10.96 9.63
N ARG A 260 -4.60 -10.36 10.61
CA ARG A 260 -5.08 -10.28 12.01
C ARG A 260 -5.36 -8.88 12.53
N LYS A 261 -5.06 -7.85 11.73
CA LYS A 261 -5.15 -6.47 12.19
C LYS A 261 -6.35 -5.81 11.54
N VAL A 262 -7.31 -5.42 12.36
CA VAL A 262 -8.40 -4.52 11.97
C VAL A 262 -8.05 -3.11 12.42
N VAL A 263 -8.20 -2.15 11.51
CA VAL A 263 -7.89 -0.74 11.77
C VAL A 263 -9.16 0.07 11.47
N PRO A 264 -9.57 1.00 12.35
CA PRO A 264 -10.65 1.91 12.05
C PRO A 264 -10.45 2.62 10.71
N TYR A 265 -11.55 3.03 10.07
CA TYR A 265 -11.44 3.90 8.91
C TYR A 265 -10.82 5.25 9.28
N ARG A 266 -10.22 5.90 8.29
CA ARG A 266 -9.77 7.29 8.37
C ARG A 266 -10.88 8.20 7.87
N ASP A 267 -10.89 9.45 8.34
CA ASP A 267 -11.83 10.48 7.89
C ASP A 267 -11.70 10.82 6.39
N ASP A 268 -10.53 10.58 5.79
CA ASP A 268 -10.26 10.74 4.36
C ASP A 268 -10.61 9.51 3.49
N GLY A 269 -11.05 8.41 4.11
CA GLY A 269 -11.26 7.13 3.43
C GLY A 269 -12.43 7.13 2.45
N PHE A 270 -13.55 7.71 2.84
CA PHE A 270 -14.77 7.78 2.03
C PHE A 270 -15.48 9.09 2.33
N ASP A 271 -16.41 9.50 1.47
CA ASP A 271 -17.14 10.77 1.62
C ASP A 271 -18.45 10.55 2.41
N LEU A 272 -19.10 9.40 2.16
CA LEU A 272 -20.34 8.97 2.83
C LEU A 272 -20.25 7.51 3.27
N LEU A 273 -20.84 7.21 4.43
CA LEU A 273 -21.14 5.86 4.91
C LEU A 273 -22.64 5.61 4.87
N LEU A 274 -23.07 4.61 4.10
CA LEU A 274 -24.43 4.12 4.06
C LEU A 274 -24.55 2.82 4.85
N VAL A 275 -25.48 2.77 5.81
CA VAL A 275 -25.70 1.59 6.64
C VAL A 275 -27.12 1.06 6.42
N GLY A 276 -27.20 -0.09 5.76
CA GLY A 276 -28.46 -0.81 5.52
C GLY A 276 -28.94 -1.61 6.73
N PRO A 277 -30.18 -2.10 6.69
CA PRO A 277 -30.81 -2.81 7.79
C PRO A 277 -30.15 -4.18 8.07
N PRO A 278 -30.30 -4.71 9.30
CA PRO A 278 -29.74 -6.00 9.66
C PRO A 278 -30.44 -7.17 8.99
N ARG A 279 -29.66 -8.03 8.31
CA ARG A 279 -30.17 -9.18 7.54
C ARG A 279 -30.06 -10.55 8.24
N ASN A 280 -29.63 -10.58 9.50
CA ASN A 280 -29.45 -11.82 10.27
C ASN A 280 -30.68 -12.14 11.16
N ARG A 281 -31.86 -12.31 10.55
CA ARG A 281 -33.14 -12.55 11.26
C ARG A 281 -33.08 -13.68 12.30
N SER A 282 -32.44 -14.81 12.00
CA SER A 282 -32.30 -15.93 12.94
C SER A 282 -31.62 -15.54 14.25
N ARG A 283 -30.66 -14.61 14.19
CA ARG A 283 -30.00 -14.09 15.39
C ARG A 283 -30.93 -13.20 16.22
N LEU A 284 -31.79 -12.41 15.59
CA LEU A 284 -32.80 -11.61 16.31
C LEU A 284 -33.75 -12.52 17.08
N LEU A 285 -34.27 -13.57 16.41
CA LEU A 285 -35.17 -14.54 17.04
C LEU A 285 -34.50 -15.22 18.24
N SER A 286 -33.26 -15.69 18.08
CA SER A 286 -32.49 -16.28 19.19
C SER A 286 -32.21 -15.30 20.34
N LEU A 287 -31.97 -14.01 20.05
CA LEU A 287 -31.80 -12.99 21.09
C LEU A 287 -33.10 -12.73 21.87
N HIS A 288 -34.24 -12.77 21.18
CA HIS A 288 -35.55 -12.61 21.78
C HIS A 288 -35.95 -13.82 22.65
N GLU A 289 -35.75 -15.05 22.16
CA GLU A 289 -35.99 -16.29 22.90
C GLU A 289 -35.23 -16.30 24.24
N LYS A 290 -33.95 -15.89 24.22
CA LYS A 290 -33.11 -15.80 25.43
C LYS A 290 -33.61 -14.80 26.47
N LYS A 291 -34.50 -13.86 26.09
CA LYS A 291 -35.08 -12.89 27.03
C LYS A 291 -36.25 -13.46 27.85
N GLY A 292 -36.71 -14.68 27.56
CA GLY A 292 -37.69 -15.38 28.38
C GLY A 292 -39.13 -14.85 28.30
N VAL A 293 -39.45 -14.07 27.26
CA VAL A 293 -40.82 -13.58 27.03
C VAL A 293 -41.58 -14.64 26.25
N ALA A 294 -42.34 -15.49 26.95
CA ALA A 294 -43.09 -16.58 26.36
C ALA A 294 -44.53 -16.16 25.98
N GLY A 295 -44.85 -16.14 24.68
CA GLY A 295 -46.19 -15.86 24.13
C GLY A 295 -46.27 -14.52 23.39
N GLU A 296 -46.78 -14.51 22.14
CA GLU A 296 -46.85 -13.37 21.19
C GLU A 296 -45.54 -12.97 20.44
N TYR A 297 -44.63 -13.93 20.29
CA TYR A 297 -43.24 -13.78 19.82
C TYR A 297 -43.01 -13.02 18.50
N LEU A 298 -43.75 -13.37 17.45
CA LEU A 298 -43.51 -12.82 16.11
C LEU A 298 -44.28 -11.53 15.89
N THR A 299 -45.49 -11.45 16.45
CA THR A 299 -46.38 -10.31 16.32
C THR A 299 -45.78 -9.05 16.93
N GLU A 300 -45.10 -9.14 18.09
CA GLU A 300 -44.44 -7.95 18.67
C GLU A 300 -43.25 -7.48 17.81
N LEU A 301 -42.38 -8.39 17.39
CA LEU A 301 -41.23 -8.06 16.54
C LEU A 301 -41.66 -7.46 15.20
N GLU A 302 -42.75 -7.97 14.63
CA GLU A 302 -43.37 -7.46 13.40
C GLU A 302 -44.02 -6.09 13.62
N LYS A 303 -44.83 -5.92 14.67
CA LYS A 303 -45.43 -4.62 15.07
C LYS A 303 -44.34 -3.54 15.25
N ARG A 304 -43.18 -3.92 15.79
CA ARG A 304 -42.02 -3.02 15.98
C ARG A 304 -41.19 -2.80 14.70
N GLY A 305 -41.49 -3.52 13.62
CA GLY A 305 -40.78 -3.46 12.35
C GLY A 305 -39.34 -3.96 12.42
N LEU A 306 -39.05 -4.91 13.31
CA LEU A 306 -37.71 -5.45 13.52
C LEU A 306 -37.38 -6.61 12.58
N LEU A 307 -38.40 -7.30 12.06
CA LEU A 307 -38.23 -8.41 11.12
C LEU A 307 -37.88 -7.93 9.70
N ASP A 308 -38.41 -6.77 9.32
CA ASP A 308 -38.12 -6.11 8.04
C ASP A 308 -37.97 -4.59 8.25
N PRO A 309 -36.81 -4.13 8.75
CA PRO A 309 -36.61 -2.72 9.03
C PRO A 309 -36.50 -1.89 7.75
N GLN A 310 -37.39 -0.92 7.60
CA GLN A 310 -37.50 -0.03 6.43
C GLN A 310 -36.64 1.25 6.57
N PHE A 311 -35.59 1.18 7.39
CA PHE A 311 -34.72 2.32 7.71
C PHE A 311 -33.28 2.06 7.29
N PHE A 312 -32.56 3.15 7.05
CA PHE A 312 -31.12 3.17 6.87
C PHE A 312 -30.49 4.36 7.58
N TYR A 313 -29.17 4.34 7.69
CA TYR A 313 -28.41 5.47 8.20
C TYR A 313 -27.44 5.97 7.15
N MET A 314 -27.26 7.29 7.11
CA MET A 314 -26.31 7.95 6.23
C MET A 314 -25.48 8.96 7.03
N PHE A 315 -24.16 8.78 7.00
CA PHE A 315 -23.22 9.65 7.70
C PHE A 315 -22.21 10.22 6.70
N SER A 316 -21.91 11.52 6.75
CA SER A 316 -20.70 12.04 6.11
C SER A 316 -19.46 11.65 6.90
N SER A 317 -18.29 11.65 6.27
CA SER A 317 -17.02 11.45 6.97
C SER A 317 -16.82 12.45 8.13
N ARG A 318 -17.29 13.69 7.95
CA ARG A 318 -17.29 14.73 8.99
C ARG A 318 -18.18 14.36 10.18
N ASP A 319 -19.34 13.78 9.94
CA ASP A 319 -20.24 13.34 11.01
C ASP A 319 -19.60 12.21 11.82
N LEU A 320 -18.99 11.24 11.14
CA LEU A 320 -18.29 10.14 11.81
C LEU A 320 -17.07 10.62 12.60
N HIS A 321 -16.36 11.65 12.11
CA HIS A 321 -15.26 12.26 12.85
C HIS A 321 -15.78 12.94 14.13
N LYS A 322 -16.85 13.75 14.05
CA LYS A 322 -17.49 14.36 15.23
C LYS A 322 -17.94 13.31 16.26
N LEU A 323 -18.38 12.14 15.79
CA LEU A 323 -18.80 11.02 16.65
C LEU A 323 -17.62 10.18 17.20
N GLY A 324 -16.38 10.51 16.83
CA GLY A 324 -15.17 9.76 17.18
C GLY A 324 -15.19 8.30 16.67
N LEU A 325 -15.78 8.09 15.48
CA LEU A 325 -15.91 6.76 14.86
C LEU A 325 -14.80 6.47 13.85
N VAL A 326 -14.26 7.50 13.20
CA VAL A 326 -13.11 7.40 12.28
C VAL A 326 -11.86 8.00 12.93
N SER A 327 -10.68 7.62 12.43
CA SER A 327 -9.40 8.15 12.90
C SER A 327 -9.08 9.46 12.19
N SER A 328 -8.66 10.48 12.93
CA SER A 328 -8.20 11.78 12.41
C SER A 328 -7.06 12.32 13.27
N GLY A 329 -6.06 12.96 12.66
CA GLY A 329 -5.07 13.77 13.39
C GLY A 329 -4.25 13.10 14.52
N GLY A 330 -4.27 11.77 14.65
CA GLY A 330 -3.63 11.02 15.76
C GLY A 330 -4.64 10.31 16.68
N GLU A 331 -5.90 10.72 16.66
CA GLU A 331 -6.98 10.04 17.37
C GLU A 331 -7.30 8.69 16.72
N VAL A 332 -7.42 7.66 17.56
CA VAL A 332 -7.78 6.30 17.10
C VAL A 332 -9.29 6.17 17.09
N GLY A 333 -9.86 6.00 15.89
CA GLY A 333 -11.30 5.77 15.72
C GLY A 333 -11.79 4.46 16.34
N LYS A 334 -13.09 4.19 16.23
CA LYS A 334 -13.71 2.94 16.72
C LYS A 334 -13.76 1.90 15.62
N LYS A 335 -13.76 0.62 16.00
CA LYS A 335 -13.92 -0.51 15.06
C LYS A 335 -15.38 -0.79 14.77
N GLY A 336 -16.30 -0.36 15.62
CA GLY A 336 -17.73 -0.58 15.40
C GLY A 336 -18.56 0.29 16.32
N PHE A 337 -19.85 0.35 16.01
CA PHE A 337 -20.83 1.08 16.81
C PHE A 337 -22.21 0.43 16.69
N SER A 338 -23.10 0.78 17.61
CA SER A 338 -24.47 0.24 17.66
C SER A 338 -25.49 1.30 17.24
N ILE A 339 -26.53 0.86 16.52
CA ILE A 339 -27.64 1.67 16.03
C ILE A 339 -28.98 0.93 16.22
N ASP A 340 -30.07 1.68 16.20
CA ASP A 340 -31.42 1.17 16.44
C ASP A 340 -32.28 1.21 15.16
N PHE A 341 -32.77 0.06 14.73
CA PHE A 341 -33.63 -0.08 13.55
C PHE A 341 -35.13 -0.23 13.89
N SER A 342 -35.52 -0.11 15.16
CA SER A 342 -36.93 -0.18 15.56
C SER A 342 -37.73 1.03 15.06
N LYS A 343 -38.98 0.80 14.63
CA LYS A 343 -39.89 1.87 14.18
C LYS A 343 -40.11 2.92 15.28
N ARG A 344 -40.28 2.45 16.52
CA ARG A 344 -40.44 3.26 17.73
C ARG A 344 -39.30 2.90 18.70
N PRO A 345 -38.20 3.67 18.72
CA PRO A 345 -37.13 3.50 19.69
C PRO A 345 -37.72 3.52 21.09
N ASN A 346 -37.45 2.50 21.90
CA ASN A 346 -38.01 2.40 23.24
C ASN A 346 -37.15 3.25 24.18
N ILE A 347 -37.34 4.57 24.13
CA ILE A 347 -36.59 5.53 24.93
C ILE A 347 -37.27 5.62 26.30
N CYS A 348 -36.80 4.83 27.26
CA CYS A 348 -37.22 4.98 28.65
C CYS A 348 -36.76 6.37 29.16
N SER A 349 -37.70 7.18 29.65
CA SER A 349 -37.48 8.54 30.16
C SER A 349 -36.33 8.61 31.16
N ASP A 350 -36.24 7.63 32.06
CA ASP A 350 -35.22 7.54 33.12
C ASP A 350 -33.80 7.33 32.59
N ARG A 351 -33.67 6.96 31.31
CA ARG A 351 -32.40 6.59 30.70
C ARG A 351 -31.85 7.61 29.72
N LEU A 352 -32.60 8.69 29.42
CA LEU A 352 -32.11 9.82 28.63
C LEU A 352 -30.77 10.37 29.16
N ALA A 353 -30.60 10.36 30.49
CA ALA A 353 -29.37 10.79 31.16
C ALA A 353 -28.14 9.87 30.92
N ARG A 354 -28.34 8.60 30.53
CA ARG A 354 -27.26 7.60 30.33
C ARG A 354 -27.13 7.12 28.88
N GLY A 355 -28.00 7.55 27.97
CA GLY A 355 -28.10 7.06 26.59
C GLY A 355 -27.60 7.97 25.46
N PRO A 356 -26.67 8.93 25.62
CA PRO A 356 -26.47 10.00 24.63
C PRO A 356 -26.06 9.48 23.24
N ARG A 357 -25.12 8.53 23.15
CA ARG A 357 -24.49 8.19 21.86
C ARG A 357 -25.32 7.39 20.86
N VAL A 358 -26.35 6.63 21.30
CA VAL A 358 -27.24 5.92 20.36
C VAL A 358 -28.33 6.87 19.87
N LEU A 359 -28.84 7.72 20.76
CA LEU A 359 -29.86 8.72 20.44
C LEU A 359 -29.32 9.80 19.50
N GLU A 360 -28.08 10.26 19.72
CA GLU A 360 -27.36 11.16 18.80
C GLU A 360 -27.40 10.65 17.35
N ARG A 361 -27.34 9.32 17.16
CA ARG A 361 -27.29 8.70 15.83
C ARG A 361 -28.64 8.64 15.13
N LEU A 362 -29.76 8.73 15.86
CA LEU A 362 -31.10 8.68 15.27
C LEU A 362 -31.35 9.86 14.32
N SER A 363 -30.65 10.98 14.51
CA SER A 363 -30.69 12.14 13.60
C SER A 363 -30.18 11.84 12.19
N PHE A 364 -29.43 10.76 12.01
CA PHE A 364 -28.90 10.30 10.72
C PHE A 364 -29.73 9.17 10.09
N ARG A 365 -30.91 8.86 10.67
CA ARG A 365 -31.79 7.77 10.24
C ARG A 365 -32.80 8.27 9.22
N TYR A 366 -32.92 7.52 8.12
CA TYR A 366 -33.87 7.76 7.04
C TYR A 366 -34.73 6.51 6.83
N SER A 367 -35.95 6.68 6.33
CA SER A 367 -36.83 5.59 5.89
C SER A 367 -36.88 5.50 4.37
N MET A 368 -37.39 4.38 3.86
CA MET A 368 -37.61 4.16 2.42
C MET A 368 -38.87 4.84 1.85
N THR A 369 -39.49 5.77 2.58
CA THR A 369 -40.61 6.57 2.05
C THR A 369 -40.11 7.66 1.10
N ALA A 370 -40.92 8.05 0.11
CA ALA A 370 -40.53 9.04 -0.88
C ALA A 370 -40.05 10.38 -0.28
N SER A 371 -40.74 10.89 0.75
CA SER A 371 -40.36 12.13 1.43
C SER A 371 -39.02 12.01 2.15
N SER A 372 -38.77 10.89 2.83
CA SER A 372 -37.51 10.63 3.51
C SER A 372 -36.36 10.42 2.52
N LEU A 373 -36.61 9.76 1.39
CA LEU A 373 -35.63 9.59 0.32
C LEU A 373 -35.26 10.93 -0.33
N ALA A 374 -36.24 11.83 -0.54
CA ALA A 374 -35.97 13.18 -1.04
C ALA A 374 -35.07 13.97 -0.08
N THR A 375 -35.33 13.91 1.23
CA THR A 375 -34.45 14.55 2.25
C THR A 375 -33.05 13.93 2.25
N ALA A 376 -32.94 12.61 2.14
CA ALA A 376 -31.65 11.93 2.03
C ALA A 376 -30.89 12.33 0.76
N ALA A 377 -31.57 12.41 -0.39
CA ALA A 377 -31.00 12.87 -1.66
C ALA A 377 -30.51 14.33 -1.60
N GLN A 378 -31.23 15.21 -0.89
CA GLN A 378 -30.79 16.58 -0.63
C GLN A 378 -29.52 16.61 0.22
N HIS A 379 -29.45 15.81 1.29
CA HIS A 379 -28.25 15.70 2.12
C HIS A 379 -27.05 15.16 1.32
N PHE A 380 -27.27 14.12 0.51
CA PHE A 380 -26.28 13.57 -0.41
C PHE A 380 -25.73 14.65 -1.36
N SER A 381 -26.63 15.43 -1.96
CA SER A 381 -26.27 16.54 -2.86
C SER A 381 -25.51 17.67 -2.15
N ALA A 382 -25.84 17.96 -0.89
CA ALA A 382 -25.14 18.96 -0.10
C ALA A 382 -23.69 18.52 0.17
N VAL A 383 -23.48 17.24 0.53
CA VAL A 383 -22.13 16.67 0.71
C VAL A 383 -21.36 16.72 -0.60
N ALA A 384 -21.98 16.37 -1.74
CA ALA A 384 -21.35 16.48 -3.06
C ALA A 384 -20.83 17.90 -3.34
N LYS A 385 -21.66 18.92 -3.12
CA LYS A 385 -21.30 20.33 -3.34
C LYS A 385 -20.17 20.80 -2.44
N MET A 386 -20.08 20.30 -1.21
CA MET A 386 -18.96 20.63 -0.31
C MET A 386 -17.62 20.13 -0.86
N TYR A 387 -17.60 18.97 -1.51
CA TYR A 387 -16.40 18.40 -2.13
C TYR A 387 -16.07 19.01 -3.49
N GLU A 388 -17.05 19.58 -4.20
CA GLU A 388 -16.81 20.36 -5.43
C GLU A 388 -16.16 21.72 -5.10
N ARG A 389 -16.57 22.37 -4.00
CA ARG A 389 -16.06 23.69 -3.60
C ARG A 389 -14.73 23.68 -2.88
N SER A 390 -14.32 22.53 -2.35
CA SER A 390 -12.98 22.36 -1.80
C SER A 390 -12.01 22.13 -2.95
N GLU A 391 -11.79 23.18 -3.74
CA GLU A 391 -10.49 23.32 -4.39
C GLU A 391 -9.39 23.23 -3.31
N PRO A 392 -8.22 22.68 -3.64
CA PRO A 392 -7.12 22.62 -2.68
C PRO A 392 -6.73 24.05 -2.31
N ASP A 393 -7.26 24.52 -1.18
CA ASP A 393 -7.04 25.84 -0.60
C ASP A 393 -5.57 25.88 -0.10
N THR A 394 -4.63 26.02 -1.04
CA THR A 394 -3.17 26.02 -0.81
C THR A 394 -2.67 27.29 -0.10
N LYS A 395 -3.57 28.20 0.31
CA LYS A 395 -3.19 29.53 0.83
C LYS A 395 -3.84 29.99 2.14
N ARG A 396 -4.41 29.11 2.97
CA ARG A 396 -4.81 29.55 4.33
C ARG A 396 -3.66 29.40 5.33
N GLY A 397 -3.06 30.55 5.65
CA GLY A 397 -2.13 30.72 6.76
C GLY A 397 -2.66 30.10 8.05
N PHE A 398 -1.80 29.34 8.71
CA PHE A 398 -2.11 28.71 9.99
C PHE A 398 -2.27 29.78 11.06
N SER A 399 -3.51 29.95 11.51
CA SER A 399 -3.89 30.72 12.68
C SER A 399 -3.25 30.13 13.93
N THR A 400 -2.34 30.88 14.54
CA THR A 400 -1.61 30.60 15.78
C THR A 400 -2.47 30.84 17.02
N VAL A 401 -3.54 30.07 17.24
CA VAL A 401 -4.18 30.02 18.57
C VAL A 401 -4.87 28.66 18.73
N VAL A 402 -4.13 27.63 19.18
CA VAL A 402 -4.53 26.61 20.19
C VAL A 402 -3.27 25.80 20.48
N LEU A 403 -2.48 26.21 21.47
CA LEU A 403 -1.45 25.38 22.09
C LEU A 403 -1.37 25.74 23.57
N LYS A 404 -2.11 25.01 24.41
CA LYS A 404 -1.80 24.87 25.84
C LYS A 404 -2.41 23.57 26.36
N ARG A 405 -1.51 22.70 26.87
CA ARG A 405 -1.73 21.32 27.40
C ARG A 405 -2.03 20.31 26.27
N GLU A 406 -1.28 19.23 26.04
CA GLU A 406 -0.68 18.25 26.97
C GLU A 406 0.52 17.50 26.31
N GLY A 407 1.50 17.11 27.13
CA GLY A 407 2.20 15.81 27.08
C GLY A 407 2.77 15.23 25.78
N MET A 408 3.93 15.74 25.36
CA MET A 408 5.14 14.99 24.95
C MET A 408 4.99 13.55 24.36
N GLU A 409 4.35 13.41 23.20
CA GLU A 409 4.84 12.52 22.13
C GLU A 409 5.12 13.39 20.91
N LEU A 410 6.41 13.58 20.56
CA LEU A 410 6.80 14.28 19.34
C LEU A 410 6.26 13.50 18.15
N THR A 411 5.10 13.96 17.65
CA THR A 411 4.49 13.52 16.41
C THR A 411 5.48 13.73 15.28
N LYS A 412 5.63 12.70 14.42
CA LYS A 412 6.35 12.78 13.15
C LYS A 412 5.90 14.04 12.41
N ARG A 413 6.73 15.09 12.37
CA ARG A 413 6.50 16.22 11.48
C ARG A 413 6.41 15.67 10.06
N ASN A 414 5.25 15.79 9.47
CA ASN A 414 4.96 15.38 8.09
C ASN A 414 5.67 16.34 7.14
N ARG A 415 7.01 16.26 7.02
CA ARG A 415 7.78 17.12 6.13
C ARG A 415 7.25 17.08 4.70
N SER A 416 7.37 18.22 4.05
CA SER A 416 7.25 18.36 2.62
C SER A 416 8.45 17.71 1.92
N ALA A 417 8.31 17.45 0.63
CA ALA A 417 9.41 16.94 -0.18
C ALA A 417 10.58 17.93 -0.27
N ALA A 418 10.29 19.24 -0.32
CA ALA A 418 11.31 20.29 -0.39
C ALA A 418 12.20 20.27 0.86
N GLU A 419 11.60 20.15 2.05
CA GLU A 419 12.37 20.05 3.31
C GLU A 419 13.21 18.76 3.36
N ASN A 420 12.68 17.63 2.86
CA ASN A 420 13.49 16.40 2.79
C ASN A 420 14.67 16.55 1.83
N MET A 421 14.46 17.20 0.70
CA MET A 421 15.49 17.47 -0.30
C MET A 421 16.55 18.43 0.24
N GLU A 422 16.15 19.47 0.98
CA GLU A 422 17.08 20.39 1.64
C GLU A 422 17.98 19.69 2.65
N VAL A 423 17.41 18.79 3.46
CA VAL A 423 18.16 17.95 4.42
C VAL A 423 19.15 17.02 3.69
N GLU A 424 18.77 16.47 2.54
CA GLU A 424 19.67 15.69 1.68
C GLU A 424 20.80 16.55 1.09
N HIS A 425 20.48 17.72 0.52
CA HIS A 425 21.48 18.64 -0.02
C HIS A 425 22.45 19.13 1.06
N ALA A 426 21.96 19.44 2.26
CA ALA A 426 22.79 19.81 3.38
C ALA A 426 23.75 18.67 3.76
N ALA A 427 23.28 17.43 3.81
CA ALA A 427 24.12 16.26 4.03
C ALA A 427 25.21 16.12 2.95
N LYS A 428 24.87 16.27 1.65
CA LYS A 428 25.84 16.23 0.55
C LYS A 428 26.90 17.33 0.66
N ARG A 429 26.52 18.55 1.11
CA ARG A 429 27.48 19.64 1.35
C ARG A 429 28.50 19.30 2.46
N PHE A 430 28.05 18.64 3.53
CA PHE A 430 28.97 18.18 4.58
C PHE A 430 29.96 17.14 4.05
N ILE A 431 29.49 16.18 3.26
CA ILE A 431 30.37 15.18 2.61
C ILE A 431 31.40 15.88 1.72
N ARG A 432 30.98 16.80 0.85
CA ARG A 432 31.89 17.56 -0.03
C ARG A 432 32.99 18.28 0.73
N ARG A 433 32.62 19.00 1.78
CA ARG A 433 33.58 19.73 2.62
C ARG A 433 34.61 18.78 3.24
N GLU A 434 34.14 17.63 3.71
CA GLU A 434 34.98 16.60 4.33
C GLU A 434 35.95 15.92 3.34
N MET A 435 35.57 15.88 2.05
CA MET A 435 36.39 15.29 0.98
C MET A 435 37.43 16.26 0.39
N GLN A 436 37.46 17.53 0.81
CA GLN A 436 38.46 18.48 0.31
C GLN A 436 39.88 18.11 0.76
N PRO A 437 40.91 18.39 -0.06
CA PRO A 437 42.31 18.20 0.33
C PRO A 437 42.65 18.96 1.62
N SER A 438 43.48 18.35 2.46
CA SER A 438 44.06 18.98 3.66
C SER A 438 45.48 18.45 3.89
N GLY A 439 46.24 19.01 4.83
CA GLY A 439 47.65 18.67 5.03
C GLY A 439 47.96 17.16 5.21
N HIS A 440 46.98 16.37 5.68
CA HIS A 440 47.13 14.93 5.87
C HIS A 440 46.16 14.08 5.06
N PHE A 441 45.35 14.70 4.19
CA PHE A 441 44.38 14.00 3.35
C PHE A 441 44.49 14.50 1.91
N PRO A 442 44.84 13.65 0.94
CA PRO A 442 45.09 14.08 -0.44
C PRO A 442 43.85 14.66 -1.13
N GLY A 443 42.65 14.47 -0.56
CA GLY A 443 41.38 14.89 -1.13
C GLY A 443 40.76 13.80 -1.99
N MET A 444 39.43 13.86 -2.10
CA MET A 444 38.66 13.12 -3.10
C MET A 444 37.91 14.14 -3.96
N GLU A 445 37.92 13.93 -5.27
CA GLU A 445 37.21 14.77 -6.24
C GLU A 445 35.88 14.15 -6.65
N GLU A 446 34.88 15.00 -6.91
CA GLU A 446 33.64 14.65 -7.61
C GLU A 446 33.86 14.84 -9.13
N PRO A 447 33.07 14.16 -9.99
CA PRO A 447 33.14 14.38 -11.43
C PRO A 447 32.74 15.82 -11.78
N GLU A 448 33.38 16.40 -12.80
CA GLU A 448 33.09 17.77 -13.26
C GLU A 448 31.63 17.95 -13.68
N SER A 449 31.09 16.91 -14.33
CA SER A 449 29.66 16.82 -14.62
C SER A 449 28.93 16.13 -13.47
N PRO A 450 27.77 16.64 -13.01
CA PRO A 450 27.00 15.96 -11.99
C PRO A 450 26.48 14.61 -12.50
N LEU A 451 26.26 13.66 -11.59
CA LEU A 451 25.49 12.46 -11.90
C LEU A 451 24.07 12.86 -12.34
N HIS A 452 23.48 12.04 -13.21
CA HIS A 452 22.10 12.22 -13.61
C HIS A 452 21.18 12.26 -12.36
N PRO A 453 20.19 13.16 -12.26
CA PRO A 453 19.33 13.26 -11.07
C PRO A 453 18.58 11.96 -10.69
N LYS A 454 18.51 11.01 -11.63
CA LYS A 454 17.88 9.69 -11.47
C LYS A 454 18.88 8.52 -11.40
N ALA A 455 20.18 8.82 -11.34
CA ALA A 455 21.19 7.81 -11.10
C ALA A 455 20.92 7.10 -9.77
N LYS A 456 21.27 5.81 -9.67
CA LYS A 456 21.15 5.08 -8.41
C LYS A 456 22.16 5.52 -7.34
N ALA A 457 23.17 6.31 -7.69
CA ALA A 457 24.10 6.92 -6.75
C ALA A 457 23.80 8.40 -6.64
N ASP A 458 23.91 8.96 -5.45
CA ASP A 458 23.71 10.38 -5.19
C ASP A 458 24.99 11.20 -5.41
N MET A 459 26.16 10.56 -5.25
CA MET A 459 27.49 11.14 -5.35
C MET A 459 28.47 10.09 -5.90
N ALA A 460 29.58 10.53 -6.48
CA ALA A 460 30.66 9.68 -6.92
C ALA A 460 32.00 10.33 -6.59
N PHE A 461 32.93 9.58 -6.01
CA PHE A 461 34.24 10.12 -5.61
C PHE A 461 35.40 9.27 -6.13
N ARG A 462 36.53 9.91 -6.40
CA ARG A 462 37.83 9.24 -6.56
C ARG A 462 38.94 10.08 -5.92
N PRO A 463 40.11 9.52 -5.59
CA PRO A 463 41.24 10.30 -5.08
C PRO A 463 41.62 11.41 -6.07
N CYS A 464 41.93 12.60 -5.54
CA CYS A 464 42.37 13.72 -6.36
C CYS A 464 43.57 13.31 -7.24
N ARG A 465 43.56 13.73 -8.52
CA ARG A 465 44.61 13.40 -9.51
C ARG A 465 44.68 11.93 -9.94
N SER A 466 43.70 11.09 -9.56
CA SER A 466 43.60 9.73 -10.10
C SER A 466 43.38 9.77 -11.61
N GLN A 467 44.26 9.13 -12.37
CA GLN A 467 44.14 9.02 -13.83
C GLN A 467 43.14 7.93 -14.26
N LYS A 468 42.66 7.09 -13.33
CA LYS A 468 41.71 6.02 -13.62
C LYS A 468 40.30 6.58 -13.65
N ASP A 469 39.52 6.24 -14.69
CA ASP A 469 38.07 6.46 -14.72
C ASP A 469 37.36 5.38 -13.88
N LEU A 470 37.65 5.37 -12.59
CA LEU A 470 37.04 4.46 -11.63
C LEU A 470 36.59 5.29 -10.44
N TRP A 471 35.29 5.34 -10.25
CA TRP A 471 34.62 6.15 -9.25
C TRP A 471 33.93 5.26 -8.23
N LEU A 472 34.02 5.67 -6.97
CA LEU A 472 33.30 5.06 -5.86
C LEU A 472 31.89 5.65 -5.80
N PRO A 473 30.84 4.88 -6.11
CA PRO A 473 29.47 5.35 -6.01
C PRO A 473 29.00 5.42 -4.55
N LEU A 474 28.40 6.55 -4.17
CA LEU A 474 27.84 6.78 -2.85
C LEU A 474 26.33 7.00 -2.94
N GLN A 475 25.57 6.35 -2.05
CA GLN A 475 24.18 6.68 -1.76
C GLN A 475 24.10 7.40 -0.42
N VAL A 476 23.51 8.59 -0.40
CA VAL A 476 23.34 9.40 0.80
C VAL A 476 21.93 9.23 1.34
N LYS A 477 21.81 8.98 2.64
CA LYS A 477 20.52 8.96 3.35
C LYS A 477 20.60 9.92 4.51
N SER A 478 19.66 10.85 4.58
CA SER A 478 19.71 11.92 5.57
C SER A 478 18.47 11.96 6.47
N THR A 479 18.66 12.43 7.69
CA THR A 479 17.59 12.83 8.61
C THR A 479 18.02 14.12 9.31
N GLU A 480 17.06 14.94 9.75
CA GLU A 480 17.38 16.19 10.50
C GLU A 480 17.56 15.90 11.99
N GLY A 481 17.05 14.77 12.49
CA GLY A 481 16.90 14.56 13.91
C GLY A 481 16.76 13.10 14.30
N SER A 482 17.08 12.82 15.56
CA SER A 482 16.63 11.61 16.24
C SER A 482 15.21 11.75 16.75
N SER A 483 14.62 10.59 16.99
CA SER A 483 13.44 10.43 17.82
C SER A 483 13.85 9.76 19.13
N THR A 484 13.18 10.09 20.22
CA THR A 484 13.38 9.43 21.52
C THR A 484 12.22 8.49 21.82
N LYS A 485 12.50 7.23 22.17
CA LYS A 485 11.49 6.29 22.66
C LYS A 485 12.03 5.55 23.87
N LYS A 486 11.31 5.61 25.00
CA LYS A 486 11.69 4.94 26.26
C LYS A 486 13.15 5.26 26.65
N SER A 487 13.49 6.54 26.80
CA SER A 487 14.85 7.06 27.11
C SER A 487 15.95 6.82 26.06
N SER A 488 15.69 6.03 25.02
CA SER A 488 16.70 5.73 23.99
C SER A 488 16.48 6.56 22.73
N ARG A 489 17.56 7.18 22.25
CA ARG A 489 17.59 8.03 21.06
C ARG A 489 17.80 7.16 19.82
N PHE A 490 17.11 7.45 18.71
CA PHE A 490 17.28 6.71 17.46
C PHE A 490 17.08 7.57 16.21
N TRP A 491 17.76 7.18 15.13
CA TRP A 491 17.66 7.74 13.78
C TRP A 491 16.98 6.74 12.85
N SER A 492 16.31 7.23 11.82
CA SER A 492 15.57 6.39 10.87
C SER A 492 15.86 6.83 9.45
N PHE A 493 16.45 5.94 8.66
CA PHE A 493 16.82 6.16 7.28
C PHE A 493 16.00 5.22 6.38
N HIS A 494 15.22 5.81 5.49
CA HIS A 494 14.33 5.06 4.61
C HIS A 494 15.00 4.72 3.28
N ASN A 495 14.50 3.66 2.63
CA ASN A 495 14.92 3.20 1.31
C ASN A 495 16.44 2.99 1.23
N VAL A 496 17.04 2.34 2.24
CA VAL A 496 18.48 2.03 2.27
C VAL A 496 18.85 0.77 1.48
N SER A 497 17.86 -0.01 1.03
CA SER A 497 18.03 -1.18 0.16
C SER A 497 18.16 -0.79 -1.31
N GLY A 498 18.79 -1.66 -2.11
CA GLY A 498 18.89 -1.49 -3.58
C GLY A 498 20.22 -0.91 -4.07
N TYR A 499 21.18 -0.73 -3.18
CA TYR A 499 22.51 -0.16 -3.47
C TYR A 499 23.63 -1.17 -3.16
N ALA A 500 23.43 -2.44 -3.49
CA ALA A 500 24.29 -3.55 -3.06
C ALA A 500 25.78 -3.31 -3.37
N ASP A 501 26.07 -2.66 -4.49
CA ASP A 501 27.42 -2.40 -5.01
C ASP A 501 27.97 -1.01 -4.65
N LYS A 502 27.30 -0.26 -3.76
CA LYS A 502 27.62 1.14 -3.44
C LYS A 502 27.92 1.32 -1.96
N LEU A 503 28.60 2.40 -1.63
CA LEU A 503 28.78 2.84 -0.25
C LEU A 503 27.56 3.66 0.20
N VAL A 504 26.91 3.27 1.30
CA VAL A 504 25.74 3.99 1.84
C VAL A 504 26.17 4.83 3.04
N VAL A 505 25.96 6.15 2.93
CA VAL A 505 26.31 7.14 3.95
C VAL A 505 25.03 7.70 4.58
N CYS A 506 24.78 7.35 5.84
CA CYS A 506 23.64 7.81 6.63
C CYS A 506 24.05 9.02 7.49
N ILE A 507 23.42 10.18 7.32
CA ILE A 507 23.77 11.43 8.02
C ILE A 507 22.59 11.98 8.81
N SER A 508 22.80 12.27 10.08
CA SER A 508 21.86 13.03 10.91
C SER A 508 22.36 14.46 11.10
N LEU A 509 21.58 15.44 10.64
CA LEU A 509 21.84 16.87 10.79
C LEU A 509 21.29 17.44 12.11
N GLU A 510 21.42 16.68 13.21
CA GLU A 510 20.84 17.06 14.50
C GLU A 510 21.33 18.42 14.98
N CYS A 511 20.49 19.45 14.83
CA CYS A 511 20.68 20.71 15.52
C CYS A 511 20.09 20.54 16.94
N ARG A 512 20.92 20.28 17.96
CA ARG A 512 20.46 20.43 19.35
C ARG A 512 20.05 21.89 19.54
N GLY A 513 18.77 22.10 19.86
CA GLY A 513 18.14 23.41 19.77
C GLY A 513 18.77 24.49 20.65
N PHE A 514 18.59 25.72 20.20
CA PHE A 514 18.00 26.71 21.10
C PHE A 514 16.62 26.17 21.51
N GLY A 515 16.41 25.98 22.82
CA GLY A 515 15.05 25.83 23.33
C GLY A 515 14.19 27.06 23.00
N PRO A 516 12.86 26.99 23.15
CA PRO A 516 11.95 28.10 22.80
C PRO A 516 12.10 29.37 23.66
N GLU A 517 13.11 29.47 24.52
CA GLU A 517 13.26 30.56 25.50
C GLU A 517 14.22 31.68 25.07
N ALA A 518 14.91 31.57 23.93
CA ALA A 518 15.73 32.68 23.41
C ALA A 518 14.89 33.55 22.46
N GLY A 519 14.59 34.77 22.91
CA GLY A 519 13.74 35.74 22.23
C GLY A 519 14.20 36.08 20.80
N ALA A 520 13.22 36.47 20.01
CA ALA A 520 13.35 36.87 18.61
C ALA A 520 14.37 38.00 18.42
N VAL A 521 15.56 37.67 17.91
CA VAL A 521 16.48 38.65 17.31
C VAL A 521 17.07 38.05 16.03
N GLY A 522 16.81 38.74 14.91
CA GLY A 522 17.53 38.70 13.62
C GLY A 522 18.05 37.37 13.07
N ARG A 523 17.39 36.84 12.04
CA ARG A 523 17.98 35.82 11.15
C ARG A 523 19.05 36.48 10.25
N SER A 524 20.32 36.44 10.62
CA SER A 524 21.41 36.45 9.61
C SER A 524 21.66 35.01 9.16
N HIS A 525 22.05 34.84 7.91
CA HIS A 525 22.27 33.55 7.24
C HIS A 525 23.64 32.90 7.58
N ASP A 526 24.28 33.31 8.67
CA ASP A 526 25.58 32.79 9.07
C ASP A 526 25.40 31.60 10.01
N ILE A 527 26.06 30.49 9.67
CA ILE A 527 25.97 29.21 10.38
C ILE A 527 26.47 29.41 11.82
N PRO A 528 25.67 29.11 12.87
CA PRO A 528 26.12 29.27 14.25
C PRO A 528 27.28 28.31 14.57
N GLU A 529 28.41 28.84 15.00
CA GLU A 529 29.64 28.08 15.28
C GLU A 529 29.54 27.09 16.46
N SER A 530 28.43 27.06 17.21
CA SER A 530 28.26 26.19 18.40
C SER A 530 27.22 25.07 18.24
N GLY A 531 26.81 24.74 17.01
CA GLY A 531 25.85 23.66 16.74
C GLY A 531 26.49 22.27 16.81
N CYS A 532 25.79 21.29 17.41
CA CYS A 532 26.23 19.89 17.40
C CYS A 532 26.67 19.43 16.01
N ALA A 533 27.84 18.79 15.93
CA ALA A 533 28.32 18.22 14.68
C ALA A 533 27.35 17.17 14.13
N PRO A 534 27.15 17.12 12.80
CA PRO A 534 26.35 16.07 12.18
C PRO A 534 26.95 14.70 12.50
N ARG A 535 26.06 13.72 12.73
CA ARG A 535 26.48 12.33 12.96
C ARG A 535 26.42 11.57 11.64
N ALA A 536 27.45 10.78 11.34
CA ALA A 536 27.49 9.96 10.13
C ALA A 536 27.68 8.47 10.47
N TRP A 537 27.07 7.61 9.65
CA TRP A 537 27.32 6.18 9.64
C TRP A 537 27.56 5.71 8.21
N VAL A 538 28.58 4.87 8.01
CA VAL A 538 28.94 4.37 6.69
C VAL A 538 28.83 2.84 6.69
N ARG A 539 28.21 2.30 5.64
CA ARG A 539 28.05 0.85 5.42
C ARG A 539 28.17 0.50 3.95
N ALA A 540 28.70 -0.67 3.65
CA ALA A 540 28.51 -1.27 2.33
C ALA A 540 27.03 -1.57 2.10
N GLY A 541 26.51 -1.22 0.93
CA GLY A 541 25.09 -1.40 0.62
C GLY A 541 24.68 -2.86 0.53
N SER A 542 25.62 -3.77 0.26
CA SER A 542 25.46 -5.24 0.38
C SER A 542 24.92 -5.65 1.75
N SER A 543 25.39 -5.00 2.83
CA SER A 543 24.91 -5.24 4.20
C SER A 543 23.51 -4.69 4.49
N LEU A 544 22.95 -3.88 3.57
CA LEU A 544 21.67 -3.18 3.72
C LEU A 544 20.60 -3.66 2.74
N VAL A 545 20.91 -4.60 1.83
CA VAL A 545 19.97 -5.04 0.76
C VAL A 545 18.62 -5.55 1.29
N HIS A 546 18.57 -6.01 2.54
CA HIS A 546 17.36 -6.53 3.18
C HIS A 546 16.56 -5.47 3.97
N LEU A 547 17.08 -4.25 4.09
CA LEU A 547 16.49 -3.20 4.93
C LEU A 547 15.82 -2.14 4.07
N GLN A 548 14.50 -2.05 4.12
CA GLN A 548 13.79 -0.86 3.61
C GLN A 548 13.93 0.34 4.56
N LEU A 549 14.25 0.07 5.83
CA LEU A 549 14.39 1.08 6.88
C LEU A 549 15.57 0.68 7.77
N LEU A 550 16.61 1.52 7.82
CA LEU A 550 17.67 1.39 8.80
C LEU A 550 17.32 2.26 10.01
N LYS A 551 17.14 1.61 11.16
CA LYS A 551 16.94 2.29 12.43
C LYS A 551 18.21 2.16 13.27
N ILE A 552 18.89 3.28 13.50
CA ILE A 552 20.10 3.33 14.32
C ILE A 552 19.68 3.81 15.70
N THR A 553 19.81 2.96 16.72
CA THR A 553 19.55 3.35 18.12
C THR A 553 20.88 3.67 18.78
N GLU A 554 20.96 4.74 19.57
CA GLU A 554 22.18 5.14 20.28
C GLU A 554 22.69 3.99 21.17
N GLY A 555 23.95 3.60 20.97
CA GLY A 555 24.57 2.44 21.62
C GLY A 555 24.00 1.07 21.20
N GLY A 556 23.16 1.03 20.16
CA GLY A 556 22.59 -0.21 19.63
C GLY A 556 23.49 -0.92 18.62
N MET A 557 23.02 -2.06 18.11
CA MET A 557 23.75 -2.92 17.16
C MET A 557 24.22 -2.22 15.88
N HIS A 558 23.51 -1.18 15.43
CA HIS A 558 23.87 -0.42 14.24
C HIS A 558 24.73 0.82 14.52
N ASP A 559 24.93 1.17 15.79
CA ASP A 559 25.67 2.33 16.25
C ASP A 559 26.99 1.91 16.92
N THR A 560 27.83 1.21 16.16
CA THR A 560 29.14 0.72 16.62
C THR A 560 30.28 1.60 16.09
N ALA A 561 31.44 1.53 16.75
CA ALA A 561 32.68 2.19 16.35
C ALA A 561 33.05 1.95 14.87
N ASN A 562 32.77 0.74 14.37
CA ASN A 562 33.10 0.35 12.99
C ASN A 562 32.28 1.12 11.94
N PHE A 563 31.04 1.51 12.27
CA PHE A 563 30.16 2.19 11.32
C PHE A 563 30.09 3.69 11.56
N ARG A 564 30.28 4.14 12.81
CA ARG A 564 30.21 5.55 13.16
C ARG A 564 31.39 6.32 12.57
N CYS A 565 31.08 7.40 11.88
CA CYS A 565 32.05 8.30 11.30
C CYS A 565 31.91 9.70 11.91
N PHE A 566 33.03 10.41 12.03
CA PHE A 566 33.06 11.82 12.41
C PHE A 566 33.53 12.69 11.22
N PHE A 567 33.20 13.97 11.29
CA PHE A 567 33.70 15.01 10.37
C PHE A 567 34.88 15.71 11.04
N HIS A 568 35.97 15.96 10.30
CA HIS A 568 37.24 16.45 10.84
C HIS A 568 37.14 17.79 11.58
N GLN A 569 36.09 18.58 11.33
CA GLN A 569 35.82 19.83 12.02
C GLN A 569 35.49 19.67 13.52
N ASN A 570 35.32 18.45 14.03
CA ASN A 570 34.98 18.24 15.45
C ASN A 570 35.58 16.93 16.04
N PRO A 571 36.91 16.88 16.29
CA PRO A 571 37.60 15.65 16.72
C PRO A 571 37.37 15.27 18.19
N GLN A 572 36.85 16.17 19.03
CA GLN A 572 36.85 15.96 20.49
C GLN A 572 35.73 15.04 21.01
N ASP A 573 34.67 14.79 20.23
CA ASP A 573 33.49 14.07 20.73
C ASP A 573 33.52 12.54 20.51
N HIS A 574 34.52 11.99 19.81
CA HIS A 574 34.43 10.60 19.31
C HIS A 574 35.74 9.80 19.41
N LEU A 575 36.13 9.41 20.62
CA LEU A 575 37.29 8.52 20.91
C LEU A 575 37.27 7.15 20.18
N HIS A 576 36.16 6.80 19.51
CA HIS A 576 35.98 5.48 18.87
C HIS A 576 35.35 5.54 17.46
N ALA A 577 35.24 6.70 16.82
CA ALA A 577 34.74 6.79 15.45
C ALA A 577 35.89 6.93 14.45
N ARG A 578 35.69 6.51 13.20
CA ARG A 578 36.64 6.75 12.10
C ARG A 578 36.33 8.07 11.42
N SER A 579 37.33 8.72 10.83
CA SER A 579 37.05 9.91 10.00
C SER A 579 36.26 9.48 8.75
N LEU A 580 35.22 10.22 8.37
CA LEU A 580 34.43 9.90 7.18
C LEU A 580 35.33 9.85 5.92
N ARG A 581 36.30 10.75 5.80
CA ARG A 581 37.24 10.80 4.67
C ARG A 581 38.14 9.57 4.59
N ASP A 582 38.58 9.07 5.74
CA ASP A 582 39.45 7.89 5.81
C ASP A 582 38.66 6.62 5.46
N VAL A 583 37.39 6.54 5.88
CA VAL A 583 36.51 5.41 5.52
C VAL A 583 36.22 5.41 4.01
N VAL A 584 35.88 6.56 3.43
CA VAL A 584 35.61 6.67 1.98
C VAL A 584 36.86 6.35 1.16
N LEU A 585 38.03 6.88 1.55
CA LEU A 585 39.30 6.60 0.87
C LEU A 585 39.72 5.13 1.04
N SER A 586 39.53 4.53 2.22
CA SER A 586 39.81 3.11 2.47
C SER A 586 38.94 2.22 1.59
N ALA A 587 37.63 2.51 1.48
CA ALA A 587 36.72 1.76 0.62
C ALA A 587 37.11 1.85 -0.86
N TYR A 588 37.56 3.03 -1.31
CA TYR A 588 38.10 3.20 -2.66
C TYR A 588 39.34 2.34 -2.87
N ASN A 589 40.33 2.43 -1.98
CA ASN A 589 41.60 1.73 -2.11
C ASN A 589 41.45 0.21 -2.05
N GLU A 590 40.57 -0.29 -1.19
CA GLU A 590 40.24 -1.71 -1.09
C GLU A 590 39.65 -2.22 -2.41
N ALA A 591 38.61 -1.55 -2.92
CA ALA A 591 38.00 -1.92 -4.19
C ALA A 591 38.98 -1.79 -5.37
N ALA A 592 39.81 -0.75 -5.40
CA ALA A 592 40.82 -0.54 -6.45
C ALA A 592 41.90 -1.63 -6.43
N SER A 593 42.30 -2.09 -5.24
CA SER A 593 43.33 -3.14 -5.07
C SER A 593 42.78 -4.52 -5.41
N ALA A 594 41.47 -4.76 -5.18
CA ALA A 594 40.77 -5.99 -5.48
C ALA A 594 40.25 -6.08 -6.94
N GLY A 595 40.80 -5.30 -7.87
CA GLY A 595 40.42 -5.35 -9.28
C GLY A 595 39.08 -4.69 -9.62
N GLY A 596 38.57 -3.82 -8.75
CA GLY A 596 37.37 -3.02 -8.96
C GLY A 596 36.24 -3.31 -7.98
N THR A 597 36.28 -4.40 -7.21
CA THR A 597 35.23 -4.76 -6.24
C THR A 597 35.83 -5.18 -4.91
N SER A 598 35.44 -4.52 -3.82
CA SER A 598 35.91 -4.82 -2.46
C SER A 598 35.31 -6.13 -1.91
N GLU A 599 35.84 -6.66 -0.80
CA GLU A 599 35.29 -7.88 -0.17
C GLU A 599 33.85 -7.66 0.32
N ASP A 600 33.57 -6.45 0.78
CA ASP A 600 32.23 -5.99 1.17
C ASP A 600 31.28 -5.76 -0.04
N GLY A 601 31.72 -6.02 -1.27
CA GLY A 601 30.92 -5.94 -2.49
C GLY A 601 30.80 -4.53 -3.08
N ILE A 602 31.56 -3.55 -2.59
CA ILE A 602 31.57 -2.19 -3.13
C ILE A 602 32.33 -2.19 -4.45
N THR A 603 31.68 -1.76 -5.53
CA THR A 603 32.26 -1.81 -6.88
C THR A 603 32.56 -0.42 -7.42
N LEU A 604 33.81 -0.17 -7.82
CA LEU A 604 34.20 1.02 -8.57
C LEU A 604 33.67 0.91 -10.00
N ARG A 605 33.16 2.02 -10.53
CA ARG A 605 32.55 2.05 -11.87
C ARG A 605 33.11 3.22 -12.69
N PRO A 606 33.22 3.08 -14.02
CA PRO A 606 33.40 4.21 -14.92
C PRO A 606 32.32 5.26 -14.73
N PHE A 607 32.67 6.54 -14.89
CA PHE A 607 31.69 7.62 -14.67
C PHE A 607 30.49 7.49 -15.62
N GLN A 608 30.75 7.16 -16.87
CA GLN A 608 29.71 6.93 -17.88
C GLN A 608 28.75 5.80 -17.48
N TYR A 609 29.24 4.76 -16.80
CA TYR A 609 28.38 3.70 -16.27
C TYR A 609 27.46 4.26 -15.19
N LEU A 610 27.98 5.06 -14.26
CA LEU A 610 27.18 5.65 -13.18
C LEU A 610 26.13 6.65 -13.69
N GLN A 611 26.44 7.40 -14.76
CA GLN A 611 25.46 8.26 -15.43
C GLN A 611 24.32 7.45 -16.06
N ASN A 612 24.66 6.31 -16.67
CA ASN A 612 23.70 5.42 -17.34
C ASN A 612 22.98 4.45 -16.39
N GLU A 613 23.50 4.26 -15.17
CA GLU A 613 22.87 3.42 -14.14
C GLU A 613 21.69 4.16 -13.49
N VAL A 614 20.70 4.50 -14.31
CA VAL A 614 19.45 5.08 -13.87
C VAL A 614 18.57 4.02 -13.21
N SER A 615 17.77 4.43 -12.22
CA SER A 615 16.73 3.58 -11.66
C SER A 615 15.84 3.03 -12.78
N SER A 616 15.42 1.77 -12.71
CA SER A 616 14.64 1.06 -13.77
C SER A 616 13.31 1.73 -14.15
N THR A 617 12.89 2.74 -13.40
CA THR A 617 11.76 3.61 -13.72
C THR A 617 12.07 4.61 -14.85
N CYS A 618 13.34 4.96 -15.07
CA CYS A 618 13.78 6.06 -15.93
C CYS A 618 13.91 5.72 -17.43
N ASN A 619 14.24 4.48 -17.81
CA ASN A 619 14.41 4.11 -19.23
C ASN A 619 13.14 4.39 -20.06
N THR A 620 11.97 4.34 -19.42
CA THR A 620 10.71 4.63 -20.09
C THR A 620 10.61 6.07 -20.57
N GLU A 621 11.13 7.04 -19.82
CA GLU A 621 10.98 8.48 -20.11
C GLU A 621 11.81 8.91 -21.31
N ILE A 622 13.09 8.53 -21.36
CA ILE A 622 13.95 8.82 -22.51
C ILE A 622 13.40 8.16 -23.79
N GLU A 623 12.98 6.90 -23.70
CA GLU A 623 12.33 6.20 -24.82
C GLU A 623 11.03 6.89 -25.27
N THR A 624 10.26 7.45 -24.33
CA THR A 624 9.03 8.17 -24.65
C THR A 624 9.32 9.50 -25.30
N LEU A 625 10.38 10.20 -24.92
CA LEU A 625 10.78 11.47 -25.53
C LEU A 625 11.24 11.21 -26.97
N ALA A 626 12.04 10.17 -27.18
CA ALA A 626 12.44 9.72 -28.51
C ALA A 626 11.23 9.35 -29.38
N ARG A 627 10.22 8.67 -28.83
CA ARG A 627 8.96 8.35 -29.53
C ARG A 627 8.09 9.56 -29.81
N MET A 628 8.16 10.59 -28.96
CA MET A 628 7.43 11.84 -29.11
C MET A 628 8.13 12.84 -30.04
N ARG A 629 9.38 12.58 -30.47
CA ARG A 629 10.14 13.48 -31.35
C ARG A 629 9.38 13.87 -32.63
N PRO A 630 8.70 12.96 -33.35
CA PRO A 630 7.92 13.33 -34.53
C PRO A 630 6.78 14.32 -34.24
N PHE A 631 6.19 14.28 -33.04
CA PHE A 631 5.16 15.25 -32.62
C PHE A 631 5.76 16.64 -32.43
N PHE A 632 6.91 16.73 -31.76
CA PHE A 632 7.60 18.00 -31.55
C PHE A 632 8.09 18.60 -32.87
N ASP A 633 8.68 17.78 -33.75
CA ASP A 633 9.14 18.20 -35.08
C ASP A 633 7.96 18.70 -35.93
N ALA A 634 6.81 18.00 -35.92
CA ALA A 634 5.59 18.41 -36.63
C ALA A 634 4.98 19.71 -36.06
N ALA A 635 5.15 19.96 -34.77
CA ALA A 635 4.72 21.20 -34.11
C ALA A 635 5.75 22.35 -34.27
N GLY A 636 6.89 22.11 -34.91
CA GLY A 636 8.00 23.07 -35.02
C GLY A 636 8.66 23.37 -33.67
N LEU A 637 8.52 22.48 -32.68
CA LEU A 637 9.04 22.66 -31.34
C LEU A 637 10.37 21.93 -31.19
N ASP A 638 11.36 22.57 -30.57
CA ASP A 638 12.62 21.90 -30.20
C ASP A 638 12.63 21.58 -28.69
N PRO A 639 12.34 20.34 -28.28
CA PRO A 639 12.24 19.95 -26.88
C PRO A 639 13.63 19.73 -26.26
N PHE A 640 13.85 20.28 -25.08
CA PHE A 640 15.02 20.03 -24.23
C PHE A 640 14.59 19.81 -22.77
N ASP A 641 15.42 19.09 -22.01
CA ASP A 641 15.15 18.80 -20.59
C ASP A 641 15.09 20.13 -19.81
N ALA A 642 14.14 20.24 -18.88
CA ALA A 642 14.03 21.42 -18.04
C ALA A 642 15.21 21.55 -17.04
N GLU A 643 16.07 20.52 -16.92
CA GLU A 643 17.29 20.41 -16.12
C GLU A 643 17.12 20.72 -14.62
N CYS A 644 15.87 20.88 -14.18
CA CYS A 644 15.54 21.27 -12.82
C CYS A 644 14.46 20.35 -12.28
N PRO A 645 14.81 19.36 -11.42
CA PRO A 645 13.87 18.37 -10.91
C PRO A 645 12.82 18.97 -9.97
N THR A 646 12.89 20.28 -9.67
CA THR A 646 11.91 21.01 -8.85
C THR A 646 10.76 21.62 -9.66
N LEU A 647 10.93 21.83 -10.97
CA LEU A 647 9.91 22.42 -11.84
C LEU A 647 8.71 21.47 -12.04
N PRO A 648 7.50 22.00 -12.35
CA PRO A 648 6.31 21.19 -12.56
C PRO A 648 6.23 20.54 -13.96
N TYR A 649 7.23 20.72 -14.81
CA TYR A 649 7.33 20.23 -16.19
C TYR A 649 8.69 19.57 -16.41
N ASP A 650 8.73 18.57 -17.29
CA ASP A 650 9.91 17.74 -17.54
C ASP A 650 10.69 18.22 -18.78
N ILE A 651 9.99 18.87 -19.72
CA ILE A 651 10.54 19.34 -21.00
C ILE A 651 10.12 20.77 -21.25
N LEU A 652 11.04 21.56 -21.75
CA LEU A 652 10.80 22.87 -22.33
C LEU A 652 10.92 22.75 -23.84
N ALA A 653 10.07 23.43 -24.60
CA ALA A 653 10.27 23.56 -26.03
C ALA A 653 10.14 25.01 -26.48
N MET A 654 11.06 25.43 -27.34
CA MET A 654 11.05 26.75 -27.94
C MET A 654 9.98 26.80 -29.03
N VAL A 655 9.07 27.76 -28.95
CA VAL A 655 8.09 28.03 -30.02
C VAL A 655 8.75 28.97 -31.04
N PRO A 656 8.86 28.60 -32.33
CA PRO A 656 9.42 29.49 -33.35
C PRO A 656 8.59 30.76 -33.43
N SER A 657 9.22 31.91 -33.21
CA SER A 657 8.55 33.20 -33.20
C SER A 657 8.22 33.65 -34.62
N GLY A 658 7.09 33.19 -35.15
CA GLY A 658 6.42 33.88 -36.25
C GLY A 658 5.83 35.20 -35.74
N ALA A 659 6.59 36.30 -35.84
CA ALA A 659 6.16 37.69 -35.66
C ALA A 659 5.91 38.26 -34.25
N LEU A 660 6.25 37.57 -33.15
CA LEU A 660 6.21 38.15 -31.80
C LEU A 660 7.62 38.24 -31.18
N GLN A 661 8.00 39.41 -30.67
CA GLN A 661 9.34 39.78 -30.18
C GLN A 661 9.81 39.02 -28.91
N HIS A 662 9.07 38.04 -28.41
CA HIS A 662 9.44 37.25 -27.25
C HIS A 662 9.33 35.75 -27.54
N ALA A 663 10.43 35.02 -27.37
CA ALA A 663 10.43 33.57 -27.43
C ALA A 663 9.54 33.02 -26.30
N HIS A 664 8.44 32.36 -26.66
CA HIS A 664 7.58 31.69 -25.71
C HIS A 664 8.12 30.27 -25.48
N LEU A 665 8.38 29.94 -24.22
CA LEU A 665 8.72 28.59 -23.78
C LEU A 665 7.44 27.81 -23.49
N ALA A 666 7.17 26.82 -24.32
CA ALA A 666 6.12 25.84 -24.05
C ALA A 666 6.64 24.83 -23.02
N ARG A 667 5.83 24.56 -21.99
CA ARG A 667 6.18 23.68 -20.87
C ARG A 667 5.45 22.36 -21.04
N PHE A 668 6.20 21.29 -21.24
CA PHE A 668 5.68 19.94 -21.44
C PHE A 668 5.97 19.10 -20.21
N GLN A 669 4.94 18.39 -19.75
CA GLN A 669 5.10 17.35 -18.76
C GLN A 669 5.04 16.00 -19.47
N MET A 670 6.12 15.23 -19.36
CA MET A 670 6.18 13.92 -19.98
C MET A 670 5.82 12.84 -18.98
N LYS A 671 4.76 12.11 -19.30
CA LYS A 671 4.34 10.97 -18.51
C LYS A 671 4.47 9.73 -19.33
N THR A 672 5.26 8.80 -18.83
CA THR A 672 5.32 7.48 -19.39
C THR A 672 4.23 6.65 -18.79
N ALA A 673 3.37 6.15 -19.67
CA ALA A 673 2.46 5.12 -19.26
C ALA A 673 3.28 3.86 -19.03
N CYS A 674 3.60 3.55 -17.79
CA CYS A 674 4.18 2.25 -17.49
C CYS A 674 3.07 1.22 -17.75
N TRP A 675 3.45 0.07 -18.32
CA TRP A 675 2.63 -1.13 -18.27
C TRP A 675 2.53 -1.59 -16.81
N ALA A 676 1.65 -0.97 -16.04
CA ALA A 676 1.31 -1.43 -14.72
C ALA A 676 0.25 -2.52 -14.89
N HIS A 677 0.58 -3.74 -14.48
CA HIS A 677 -0.35 -4.83 -14.22
C HIS A 677 -1.40 -5.11 -15.31
N TRP A 678 -1.25 -6.25 -15.97
CA TRP A 678 -2.34 -6.94 -16.65
C TRP A 678 -3.46 -7.22 -15.62
N ASN A 679 -4.54 -6.43 -15.67
CA ASN A 679 -5.66 -6.48 -14.74
C ASN A 679 -6.81 -7.36 -15.26
N GLY A 680 -6.55 -8.24 -16.22
CA GLY A 680 -7.55 -9.15 -16.79
C GLY A 680 -8.53 -8.49 -17.77
N HIS A 681 -8.33 -7.21 -18.15
CA HIS A 681 -9.19 -6.48 -19.10
C HIS A 681 -8.44 -5.98 -20.35
N GLY A 682 -7.25 -6.52 -20.63
CA GLY A 682 -6.37 -6.09 -21.72
C GLY A 682 -5.27 -5.11 -21.29
N PRO A 683 -4.44 -4.64 -22.23
CA PRO A 683 -3.37 -3.68 -21.98
C PRO A 683 -3.95 -2.30 -21.58
N LEU A 684 -4.04 -2.01 -20.29
CA LEU A 684 -4.34 -0.66 -19.77
C LEU A 684 -3.04 0.04 -19.40
N ALA A 685 -2.75 1.12 -20.11
CA ALA A 685 -1.61 1.98 -19.84
C ALA A 685 -2.00 2.97 -18.71
N TRP A 686 -1.32 2.93 -17.58
CA TRP A 686 -1.58 3.85 -16.47
C TRP A 686 -0.64 5.04 -16.55
N VAL A 687 -1.21 6.23 -16.66
CA VAL A 687 -0.48 7.51 -16.64
C VAL A 687 -0.50 8.03 -15.19
N ASN A 688 0.66 8.06 -14.53
CA ASN A 688 0.75 8.55 -13.15
C ASN A 688 0.51 10.07 -13.10
N THR A 689 -0.65 10.50 -12.61
CA THR A 689 -0.94 11.93 -12.40
C THR A 689 -0.40 12.47 -11.07
N TYR A 690 0.43 11.71 -10.37
CA TYR A 690 1.07 12.10 -9.12
C TYR A 690 2.58 12.16 -9.26
N ARG A 691 3.18 13.21 -8.71
CA ARG A 691 4.63 13.36 -8.62
C ARG A 691 5.20 12.41 -7.57
N ASP A 692 6.17 11.59 -7.95
CA ASP A 692 6.95 10.80 -6.99
C ASP A 692 8.08 11.68 -6.45
N LEU A 693 7.83 12.29 -5.29
CA LEU A 693 8.81 13.10 -4.60
C LEU A 693 9.39 12.27 -3.46
N SER A 694 10.51 11.59 -3.72
CA SER A 694 11.31 10.87 -2.72
C SER A 694 10.56 9.81 -1.89
N GLY A 695 9.74 8.97 -2.54
CA GLY A 695 9.41 7.64 -2.03
C GLY A 695 8.45 7.52 -0.84
N LEU A 696 7.85 8.62 -0.34
CA LEU A 696 6.86 8.54 0.75
C LEU A 696 5.60 9.41 0.59
N LYS A 697 5.54 10.34 -0.37
CA LYS A 697 4.31 11.11 -0.66
C LYS A 697 4.13 11.36 -2.15
N ARG A 698 2.94 10.98 -2.64
CA ARG A 698 2.41 11.32 -3.97
C ARG A 698 1.57 12.60 -3.83
N LYS A 699 1.96 13.68 -4.50
CA LYS A 699 1.11 14.87 -4.67
C LYS A 699 0.54 14.89 -6.09
N PRO A 700 -0.75 15.22 -6.29
CA PRO A 700 -1.24 15.52 -7.63
C PRO A 700 -0.49 16.74 -8.18
N TYR A 701 -0.25 16.77 -9.49
CA TYR A 701 0.31 17.96 -10.13
C TYR A 701 -0.70 19.11 -10.06
N GLU A 702 -0.25 20.29 -9.66
CA GLU A 702 -1.03 21.54 -9.76
C GLU A 702 -0.98 21.99 -11.22
N VAL A 703 -2.14 22.32 -11.79
CA VAL A 703 -2.31 22.78 -13.18
C VAL A 703 -1.98 24.26 -13.28
#